data_AF-D3AX87-F1
#
_entry.id   AF-D3AX87-F1
#
_cell.length_a   1.000
_cell.length_b   1.000
_cell.length_c   1.000
_cell.angle_alpha   90.00
_cell.angle_beta   90.00
_cell.angle_gamma   90.00
#
_symmetry.space_group_name_H-M   'P 1'
#
loop_
_entity.id
_entity.type
_entity.pdbx_description
1 polymer ?
#
loop_
_entity_poly.entity_id
_entity_poly.type
_entity_poly.pdbx_seq_one_letter_code
_entity_poly.pdbx_strand_id
1 'polypeptide(L)'
;MNSFIINNIQYHSKSRFPNSNSSNDVYLVSGINNGLINYKNKQQIYERVENEIKAMKLLQDNPRFVQLVDYHDDKDNQIFHIITEYCKGGDLEQEYKSLIDQNQIMEESEICNYISQLFNILLDLDELEIVHCDIKPLNIFIGFDIYYNIKLILGDFGCCKFIDKSTIIKYQDTKNHNLESTVVTTTGVSNLKSIDTVMDDPNATRGTHGFISPEAMNRQYAQSSDIFSIGSTILKLLCCHQEDQNNHTLFQHTGEIKISESRYSKQLIDLIHQLLDQSPKNRESINQLLNKYIKTITDRQTIRFNLNIKFRNTSEHITRIEFGDDFNQPIHSNSLPPNLTSLSIGDFFNQPISIDALPKSLKHLSLGWSFNQNFELGTLPSSLKSLILLGFNQILSKDVFPKSLKLLVFGDEFNQVLSKGVLPKSLKSLVFGDEFNQILSKDVLPKSLESMQFGVEFNQTLSKDVLPKSLKSLEFGDEFNQTLAVGVLPKSLESLKFGDEFNQILSKGELPESLKTLELQVYKHKIEREVLPQHLRELNFNLLDQPLDKGVLPRFLQNLCLGSYKHMIGVGVLPSSLQRLSIFDQCLTKTNFGTPLPKSMESLFIGRYQPDSSKEDNMNFHSPLDDLIEANRTELTSTSSSHYSYKFLSNLKILGIYLGGFFDDLHEKFEGLILTSSDDSLSFIKEFYPEYYSTHNLSNFRDCSTDSQNHQIKGEYITALLLTTHITLENKKSKYFE
;
A
#
# COMPACT_ATOMS: atom_id res chain seq x y z
N MET A 1 14.24 -39.28 9.17
CA MET A 1 13.64 -38.03 9.69
C MET A 1 13.08 -38.34 11.06
N ASN A 2 13.47 -37.59 12.09
CA ASN A 2 12.91 -37.77 13.42
C ASN A 2 11.43 -37.35 13.41
N SER A 3 10.57 -38.11 14.06
CA SER A 3 9.18 -37.72 14.29
C SER A 3 8.90 -37.66 15.78
N PHE A 4 8.12 -36.67 16.19
CA PHE A 4 7.69 -36.45 17.57
C PHE A 4 6.20 -36.77 17.67
N ILE A 5 5.76 -37.44 18.74
CA ILE A 5 4.33 -37.70 19.00
C ILE A 5 3.94 -36.90 20.22
N ILE A 6 3.00 -35.97 20.06
CA ILE A 6 2.54 -35.07 21.12
C ILE A 6 1.01 -35.13 21.09
N ASN A 7 0.38 -35.45 22.22
CA ASN A 7 -1.08 -35.61 22.33
C ASN A 7 -1.70 -36.51 21.23
N ASN A 8 -1.04 -37.62 20.90
CA ASN A 8 -1.39 -38.56 19.83
C ASN A 8 -1.33 -38.01 18.40
N ILE A 9 -0.72 -36.84 18.21
CA ILE A 9 -0.46 -36.23 16.90
C ILE A 9 1.00 -36.44 16.53
N GLN A 10 1.25 -36.94 15.31
CA GLN A 10 2.60 -37.14 14.80
C GLN A 10 3.09 -35.89 14.05
N TYR A 11 4.25 -35.39 14.46
CA TYR A 11 4.94 -34.25 13.85
C TYR A 11 6.25 -34.72 13.23
N HIS A 12 6.54 -34.30 12.00
CA HIS A 12 7.78 -34.70 11.30
C HIS A 12 8.81 -33.56 11.34
N SER A 13 10.00 -33.85 11.86
CA SER A 13 11.11 -32.88 11.88
C SER A 13 11.58 -32.53 10.47
N LYS A 14 11.67 -31.22 10.20
CA LYS A 14 12.25 -30.64 8.99
C LYS A 14 13.69 -30.19 9.24
N SER A 15 13.91 -29.42 10.30
CA SER A 15 15.22 -28.92 10.72
C SER A 15 15.27 -28.67 12.23
N ARG A 16 16.47 -28.62 12.80
CA ARG A 16 16.73 -28.16 14.18
C ARG A 16 17.26 -26.74 14.12
N PHE A 17 16.78 -25.85 14.98
CA PHE A 17 17.23 -24.47 15.00
C PHE A 17 18.63 -24.35 15.61
N PRO A 18 19.49 -23.43 15.11
CA PRO A 18 20.85 -23.24 15.61
C PRO A 18 20.93 -22.85 17.09
N ASN A 19 19.88 -22.20 17.60
CA ASN A 19 19.82 -21.66 18.96
C ASN A 19 19.43 -22.71 20.01
N SER A 20 19.35 -23.98 19.61
CA SER A 20 19.04 -25.10 20.52
C SER A 20 20.21 -25.36 21.47
N ASN A 21 19.92 -25.54 22.75
CA ASN A 21 20.92 -25.92 23.76
C ASN A 21 20.45 -27.15 24.57
N SER A 22 21.24 -27.59 25.55
CA SER A 22 20.97 -28.83 26.30
C SER A 22 19.68 -28.80 27.13
N SER A 23 19.07 -27.64 27.38
CA SER A 23 17.85 -27.50 28.19
C SER A 23 16.64 -26.94 27.42
N ASN A 24 16.83 -26.53 26.16
CA ASN A 24 15.79 -26.01 25.27
C ASN A 24 16.12 -26.35 23.81
N ASP A 25 15.53 -27.45 23.34
CA ASP A 25 15.72 -27.97 21.98
C ASP A 25 14.58 -27.50 21.07
N VAL A 26 14.90 -26.83 19.96
CA VAL A 26 13.91 -26.18 19.10
C VAL A 26 13.99 -26.75 17.68
N TYR A 27 12.85 -27.19 17.14
CA TYR A 27 12.75 -27.81 15.82
C TYR A 27 11.64 -27.18 14.98
N LEU A 28 11.90 -27.06 13.68
CA LEU A 28 10.85 -26.86 12.69
C LEU A 28 10.23 -28.22 12.35
N VAL A 29 8.92 -28.34 12.51
CA VAL A 29 8.17 -29.57 12.25
C VAL A 29 7.00 -29.31 11.29
N SER A 30 6.56 -30.34 10.57
CA SER A 30 5.29 -30.32 9.82
C SER A 30 4.20 -31.07 10.56
N GLY A 31 3.06 -30.41 10.81
CA GLY A 31 1.88 -30.97 11.49
C GLY A 31 0.81 -31.56 10.55
N ILE A 32 -0.40 -31.81 11.10
CA ILE A 32 -1.52 -32.56 10.46
C ILE A 32 -1.91 -32.03 9.07
N ASN A 33 -1.78 -30.72 8.82
CA ASN A 33 -2.14 -30.08 7.55
C ASN A 33 -0.94 -29.65 6.69
N ASN A 34 0.24 -30.27 6.88
CA ASN A 34 1.52 -29.82 6.29
C ASN A 34 1.94 -28.37 6.65
N GLY A 35 1.24 -27.71 7.58
CA GLY A 35 1.66 -26.44 8.16
C GLY A 35 3.01 -26.58 8.87
N LEU A 36 3.87 -25.58 8.70
CA LEU A 36 5.13 -25.46 9.43
C LEU A 36 4.85 -24.90 10.83
N ILE A 37 5.40 -25.58 11.83
CA ILE A 37 5.15 -25.27 13.24
C ILE A 37 6.49 -25.38 13.98
N ASN A 38 6.66 -24.58 15.02
CA ASN A 38 7.82 -24.63 15.89
C ASN A 38 7.56 -25.57 17.07
N TYR A 39 8.49 -26.48 17.34
CA TYR A 39 8.42 -27.43 18.45
C TYR A 39 9.58 -27.19 19.40
N LYS A 40 9.28 -26.90 20.66
CA LYS A 40 10.24 -26.73 21.75
C LYS A 40 10.15 -27.91 22.71
N ASN A 41 11.30 -28.51 23.02
CA ASN A 41 11.51 -29.49 24.07
C ASN A 41 12.28 -28.82 25.22
N LYS A 42 11.62 -28.58 26.35
CA LYS A 42 12.19 -27.83 27.49
C LYS A 42 12.34 -28.72 28.73
N GLN A 43 13.53 -28.70 29.30
CA GLN A 43 13.88 -29.27 30.62
C GLN A 43 14.16 -28.17 31.67
N GLN A 44 13.58 -26.99 31.49
CA GLN A 44 13.76 -25.84 32.39
C GLN A 44 12.99 -26.00 33.71
N ILE A 45 13.23 -25.10 34.66
CA ILE A 45 12.48 -25.00 35.92
C ILE A 45 10.96 -25.02 35.63
N TYR A 46 10.26 -26.00 36.19
CA TYR A 46 8.84 -26.29 35.97
C TYR A 46 7.96 -25.03 36.01
N GLU A 47 8.17 -24.17 37.02
CA GLU A 47 7.47 -22.88 37.19
C GLU A 47 7.61 -21.93 35.97
N ARG A 48 8.77 -21.90 35.32
CA ARG A 48 9.01 -21.02 34.15
C ARG A 48 8.21 -21.49 32.94
N VAL A 49 8.17 -22.81 32.72
CA VAL A 49 7.44 -23.38 31.59
C VAL A 49 5.93 -23.28 31.79
N GLU A 50 5.44 -23.48 33.02
CA GLU A 50 4.05 -23.24 33.36
C GLU A 50 3.64 -21.78 33.13
N ASN A 51 4.49 -20.82 33.53
CA ASN A 51 4.25 -19.40 33.28
C ASN A 51 4.24 -19.06 31.77
N GLU A 52 5.16 -19.63 30.98
CA GLU A 52 5.20 -19.47 29.52
C GLU A 52 3.90 -19.96 28.88
N ILE A 53 3.47 -21.19 29.19
CA ILE A 53 2.22 -21.76 28.65
C ILE A 53 1.02 -20.93 29.10
N LYS A 54 0.99 -20.49 30.38
CA LYS A 54 -0.08 -19.64 30.90
C LYS A 54 -0.16 -18.31 30.16
N ALA A 55 0.97 -17.62 29.95
CA ALA A 55 1.02 -16.36 29.23
C ALA A 55 0.53 -16.53 27.78
N MET A 56 1.01 -17.56 27.09
CA MET A 56 0.60 -17.83 25.70
C MET A 56 -0.89 -18.17 25.57
N LYS A 57 -1.49 -18.84 26.57
CA LYS A 57 -2.95 -19.07 26.61
C LYS A 57 -3.75 -17.79 26.81
N LEU A 58 -3.26 -16.85 27.63
CA LEU A 58 -3.92 -15.57 27.85
C LEU A 58 -3.82 -14.64 26.63
N LEU A 59 -2.75 -14.80 25.83
CA LEU A 59 -2.47 -14.02 24.62
C LEU A 59 -2.97 -14.70 23.33
N GLN A 60 -3.77 -15.75 23.46
CA GLN A 60 -4.34 -16.47 22.33
C GLN A 60 -5.17 -15.53 21.46
N ASP A 61 -5.14 -15.75 20.14
CA ASP A 61 -5.82 -14.98 19.10
C ASP A 61 -5.33 -13.54 18.90
N ASN A 62 -4.33 -13.08 19.68
CA ASN A 62 -3.69 -11.79 19.45
C ASN A 62 -2.46 -11.91 18.51
N PRO A 63 -2.52 -11.36 17.27
CA PRO A 63 -1.48 -11.55 16.26
C PRO A 63 -0.14 -10.87 16.60
N ARG A 64 -0.09 -10.02 17.63
CA ARG A 64 1.18 -9.44 18.12
C ARG A 64 2.03 -10.43 18.91
N PHE A 65 1.53 -11.65 19.16
CA PHE A 65 2.21 -12.67 19.94
C PHE A 65 2.27 -14.00 19.21
N VAL A 66 3.34 -14.76 19.46
CA VAL A 66 3.48 -16.11 18.92
C VAL A 66 2.39 -17.02 19.50
N GLN A 67 1.59 -17.62 18.64
CA GLN A 67 0.43 -18.41 19.03
C GLN A 67 0.81 -19.83 19.48
N LEU A 68 0.21 -20.27 20.60
CA LEU A 68 0.31 -21.64 21.09
C LEU A 68 -0.64 -22.54 20.29
N VAL A 69 -0.11 -23.58 19.66
CA VAL A 69 -0.88 -24.59 18.94
C VAL A 69 -1.25 -25.75 19.86
N ASP A 70 -0.29 -26.28 20.59
CA ASP A 70 -0.49 -27.39 21.53
C ASP A 70 0.66 -27.48 22.54
N TYR A 71 0.46 -28.24 23.62
CA TYR A 71 1.54 -28.59 24.55
C TYR A 71 1.29 -29.93 25.24
N HIS A 72 2.36 -30.59 25.68
CA HIS A 72 2.32 -31.80 26.50
C HIS A 72 3.34 -31.72 27.63
N ASP A 73 2.88 -32.07 28.83
CA ASP A 73 3.70 -32.17 30.04
C ASP A 73 4.02 -33.65 30.28
N ASP A 74 5.21 -34.07 29.85
CA ASP A 74 5.76 -35.40 30.11
C ASP A 74 6.39 -35.41 31.50
N LYS A 75 5.52 -35.65 32.49
CA LYS A 75 5.89 -35.69 33.90
C LYS A 75 6.90 -36.78 34.24
N ASP A 76 6.89 -37.88 33.48
CA ASP A 76 7.77 -39.02 33.72
C ASP A 76 9.22 -38.67 33.39
N ASN A 77 9.42 -37.91 32.30
CA ASN A 77 10.74 -37.48 31.85
C ASN A 77 11.09 -36.03 32.27
N GLN A 78 10.18 -35.33 32.95
CA GLN A 78 10.29 -33.90 33.30
C GLN A 78 10.56 -33.02 32.07
N ILE A 79 9.85 -33.32 30.99
CA ILE A 79 9.97 -32.62 29.71
C ILE A 79 8.65 -31.95 29.37
N PHE A 80 8.74 -30.69 28.98
CA PHE A 80 7.62 -30.00 28.34
C PHE A 80 7.83 -29.94 26.84
N HIS A 81 6.81 -30.39 26.12
CA HIS A 81 6.65 -30.26 24.69
C HIS A 81 5.75 -29.07 24.41
N ILE A 82 6.26 -28.03 23.75
CA ILE A 82 5.48 -26.84 23.39
C ILE A 82 5.48 -26.70 21.87
N ILE A 83 4.29 -26.54 21.30
CA ILE A 83 4.07 -26.39 19.86
C ILE A 83 3.50 -24.99 19.61
N THR A 84 4.18 -24.19 18.80
CA THR A 84 3.77 -22.81 18.47
C THR A 84 3.79 -22.57 16.99
N GLU A 85 3.01 -21.60 16.50
CA GLU A 85 3.09 -21.19 15.10
C GLU A 85 4.52 -20.79 14.70
N TYR A 86 4.84 -21.01 13.42
CA TYR A 86 6.14 -20.66 12.86
C TYR A 86 6.09 -19.28 12.20
N CYS A 87 6.87 -18.35 12.74
CA CYS A 87 7.06 -17.02 12.15
C CYS A 87 8.03 -17.08 10.97
N LYS A 88 7.48 -17.05 9.75
CA LYS A 88 8.25 -17.21 8.51
C LYS A 88 9.17 -16.03 8.17
N GLY A 89 8.87 -14.83 8.66
CA GLY A 89 9.64 -13.62 8.37
C GLY A 89 10.95 -13.48 9.15
N GLY A 90 11.32 -14.48 9.95
CA GLY A 90 12.51 -14.42 10.80
C GLY A 90 12.31 -13.48 12.00
N ASP A 91 13.42 -12.99 12.54
CA ASP A 91 13.47 -12.16 13.74
C ASP A 91 14.26 -10.86 13.50
N LEU A 92 14.08 -9.86 14.38
CA LEU A 92 14.75 -8.57 14.23
C LEU A 92 16.28 -8.65 14.37
N GLU A 93 16.84 -9.73 14.95
CA GLU A 93 18.30 -9.92 14.96
C GLU A 93 18.82 -10.30 13.57
N GLN A 94 18.06 -11.13 12.84
CA GLN A 94 18.36 -11.46 11.45
C GLN A 94 18.25 -10.23 10.56
N GLU A 95 17.21 -9.41 10.77
CA GLU A 95 17.04 -8.14 10.05
C GLU A 95 18.20 -7.18 10.31
N TYR A 96 18.59 -7.00 11.58
CA TYR A 96 19.76 -6.20 11.96
C TYR A 96 21.05 -6.66 11.26
N LYS A 97 21.30 -7.98 11.22
CA LYS A 97 22.47 -8.54 10.53
C LYS A 97 22.41 -8.31 9.02
N SER A 98 21.23 -8.46 8.42
CA SER A 98 21.00 -8.18 6.99
C SER A 98 21.34 -6.73 6.65
N LEU A 99 20.89 -5.77 7.47
CA LEU A 99 21.22 -4.35 7.31
C LEU A 99 22.72 -4.08 7.43
N ILE A 100 23.42 -4.73 8.37
CA ILE A 100 24.88 -4.64 8.49
C ILE A 100 25.58 -5.17 7.23
N ASP A 101 25.20 -6.37 6.78
CA ASP A 101 25.84 -7.04 5.64
C ASP A 101 25.65 -6.24 4.35
N GLN A 102 24.50 -5.56 4.21
CA GLN A 102 24.18 -4.68 3.09
C GLN A 102 24.69 -3.24 3.27
N ASN A 103 25.29 -2.92 4.42
CA ASN A 103 25.70 -1.57 4.80
C ASN A 103 24.57 -0.53 4.66
N GLN A 104 23.36 -0.92 5.08
CA GLN A 104 22.18 -0.09 5.12
C GLN A 104 21.92 0.44 6.53
N ILE A 105 21.03 1.43 6.62
CA ILE A 105 20.55 1.97 7.88
C ILE A 105 19.05 1.69 8.01
N MET A 106 18.56 1.60 9.24
CA MET A 106 17.12 1.64 9.49
C MET A 106 16.67 3.09 9.47
N GLU A 107 15.66 3.41 8.67
CA GLU A 107 15.14 4.77 8.58
C GLU A 107 14.37 5.14 9.86
N GLU A 108 14.36 6.43 10.20
CA GLU A 108 13.64 6.89 11.39
C GLU A 108 12.14 6.62 11.31
N SER A 109 11.55 6.68 10.11
CA SER A 109 10.15 6.31 9.84
C SER A 109 9.85 4.86 10.24
N GLU A 110 10.74 3.93 9.91
CA GLU A 110 10.65 2.51 10.25
C GLU A 110 10.82 2.30 11.77
N ILE A 111 11.80 2.97 12.38
CA ILE A 111 12.00 2.95 13.83
C ILE A 111 10.76 3.45 14.57
N CYS A 112 10.13 4.53 14.09
CA CYS A 112 8.88 5.05 14.67
C CYS A 112 7.75 4.01 14.60
N ASN A 113 7.65 3.28 13.48
CA ASN A 113 6.68 2.20 13.32
C ASN A 113 6.95 1.06 14.31
N TYR A 114 8.21 0.61 14.44
CA TYR A 114 8.60 -0.43 15.39
C TYR A 114 8.36 -0.01 16.84
N ILE A 115 8.70 1.22 17.21
CA ILE A 115 8.38 1.79 18.52
C ILE A 115 6.88 1.67 18.78
N SER A 116 6.04 2.12 17.85
CA SER A 116 4.59 2.11 18.03
C SER A 116 4.06 0.67 18.25
N GLN A 117 4.53 -0.29 17.46
CA GLN A 117 4.13 -1.69 17.58
C GLN A 117 4.61 -2.34 18.88
N LEU A 118 5.86 -2.11 19.29
CA LEU A 118 6.42 -2.61 20.55
C LEU A 118 5.69 -2.03 21.78
N PHE A 119 5.27 -0.77 21.70
CA PHE A 119 4.48 -0.17 22.77
C PHE A 119 3.05 -0.71 22.82
N ASN A 120 2.43 -1.03 21.68
CA ASN A 120 1.14 -1.73 21.69
C ASN A 120 1.27 -3.15 22.30
N ILE A 121 2.36 -3.86 22.02
CA ILE A 121 2.70 -5.12 22.71
C ILE A 121 2.79 -4.92 24.23
N LEU A 122 3.47 -3.87 24.70
CA LEU A 122 3.57 -3.59 26.14
C LEU A 122 2.21 -3.30 26.80
N LEU A 123 1.27 -2.68 26.08
CA LEU A 123 -0.06 -2.38 26.59
C LEU A 123 -0.86 -3.67 26.77
N ASP A 124 -0.82 -4.56 25.79
CA ASP A 124 -1.48 -5.87 25.84
C ASP A 124 -0.92 -6.72 27.00
N LEU A 125 0.40 -6.68 27.23
CA LEU A 125 1.04 -7.36 28.36
C LEU A 125 0.62 -6.78 29.72
N ASP A 126 0.55 -5.45 29.85
CA ASP A 126 0.17 -4.78 31.11
C ASP A 126 -1.30 -5.00 31.48
N GLU A 127 -2.20 -5.09 30.49
CA GLU A 127 -3.61 -5.43 30.72
C GLU A 127 -3.76 -6.81 31.37
N LEU A 128 -2.88 -7.74 31.02
CA LEU A 128 -2.84 -9.10 31.55
C LEU A 128 -1.87 -9.27 32.74
N GLU A 129 -1.27 -8.17 33.21
CA GLU A 129 -0.29 -8.13 34.30
C GLU A 129 0.94 -9.01 34.06
N ILE A 130 1.37 -9.13 32.80
CA ILE A 130 2.53 -9.91 32.36
C ILE A 130 3.73 -8.97 32.19
N VAL A 131 4.90 -9.40 32.70
CA VAL A 131 6.22 -8.84 32.33
C VAL A 131 6.97 -9.90 31.55
N HIS A 132 7.43 -9.56 30.36
CA HIS A 132 8.13 -10.49 29.48
C HIS A 132 9.53 -10.85 30.00
N CYS A 133 10.27 -9.87 30.54
CA CYS A 133 11.61 -9.97 31.13
C CYS A 133 12.75 -10.33 30.16
N ASP A 134 12.48 -10.66 28.89
CA ASP A 134 13.51 -10.96 27.88
C ASP A 134 13.18 -10.41 26.49
N ILE A 135 12.71 -9.15 26.42
CA ILE A 135 12.50 -8.47 25.13
C ILE A 135 13.87 -8.14 24.53
N LYS A 136 14.10 -8.60 23.30
CA LYS A 136 15.34 -8.39 22.52
C LYS A 136 15.07 -8.71 21.05
N PRO A 137 15.93 -8.30 20.10
CA PRO A 137 15.69 -8.54 18.68
C PRO A 137 15.45 -10.02 18.32
N LEU A 138 16.15 -10.96 18.97
CA LEU A 138 15.96 -12.41 18.76
C LEU A 138 14.57 -12.95 19.13
N ASN A 139 13.83 -12.25 19.99
CA ASN A 139 12.52 -12.68 20.48
C ASN A 139 11.37 -11.90 19.81
N ILE A 140 11.69 -10.98 18.89
CA ILE A 140 10.73 -10.19 18.14
C ILE A 140 10.77 -10.67 16.69
N PHE A 141 9.72 -11.35 16.26
CA PHE A 141 9.58 -11.91 14.93
C PHE A 141 8.90 -10.94 13.96
N ILE A 142 9.16 -11.12 12.67
CA ILE A 142 8.54 -10.33 11.60
C ILE A 142 7.43 -11.15 10.93
N GLY A 143 6.26 -10.52 10.81
CA GLY A 143 5.13 -10.96 10.00
C GLY A 143 4.69 -9.87 9.03
N PHE A 144 3.67 -10.17 8.22
CA PHE A 144 3.12 -9.24 7.23
C PHE A 144 1.59 -9.25 7.31
N ASP A 145 0.96 -8.09 7.17
CA ASP A 145 -0.49 -8.01 6.95
C ASP A 145 -0.87 -8.27 5.49
N ILE A 146 -2.17 -8.19 5.19
CA ILE A 146 -2.71 -8.42 3.84
C ILE A 146 -2.19 -7.41 2.79
N TYR A 147 -1.66 -6.28 3.24
CA TYR A 147 -1.06 -5.24 2.40
C TYR A 147 0.47 -5.32 2.39
N TYR A 148 1.04 -6.41 2.89
CA TYR A 148 2.48 -6.65 3.00
C TYR A 148 3.21 -5.65 3.91
N ASN A 149 2.52 -4.97 4.82
CA ASN A 149 3.19 -4.14 5.82
C ASN A 149 3.79 -5.01 6.94
N ILE A 150 4.97 -4.62 7.41
CA ILE A 150 5.67 -5.30 8.51
C ILE A 150 4.87 -5.23 9.82
N LYS A 151 4.67 -6.40 10.44
CA LYS A 151 4.11 -6.56 11.78
C LYS A 151 5.11 -7.25 12.72
N LEU A 152 5.30 -6.70 13.91
CA LEU A 152 6.14 -7.27 14.95
C LEU A 152 5.34 -8.25 15.81
N ILE A 153 5.92 -9.42 16.05
CA ILE A 153 5.32 -10.51 16.82
C ILE A 153 6.27 -10.87 17.97
N LEU A 154 5.88 -10.63 19.22
CA LEU A 154 6.70 -10.99 20.39
C LEU A 154 6.52 -12.48 20.73
N GLY A 155 7.62 -13.17 21.00
CA GLY A 155 7.61 -14.55 21.46
C GLY A 155 8.66 -14.85 22.53
N ASP A 156 8.70 -16.12 22.93
CA ASP A 156 9.57 -16.68 23.98
C ASP A 156 9.32 -16.14 25.40
N PHE A 157 8.18 -16.56 25.96
CA PHE A 157 7.75 -16.20 27.32
C PHE A 157 8.44 -17.01 28.44
N GLY A 158 9.55 -17.72 28.15
CA GLY A 158 10.24 -18.55 29.15
C GLY A 158 10.80 -17.77 30.35
N CYS A 159 10.97 -16.46 30.23
CA CYS A 159 11.40 -15.57 31.31
C CYS A 159 10.25 -14.82 32.00
N CYS A 160 9.01 -14.93 31.50
CA CYS A 160 7.92 -14.04 31.90
C CYS A 160 7.50 -14.21 33.38
N LYS A 161 6.95 -13.14 33.95
CA LYS A 161 6.38 -13.11 35.29
C LYS A 161 4.99 -12.49 35.27
N PHE A 162 4.16 -12.91 36.21
CA PHE A 162 2.89 -12.25 36.53
C PHE A 162 3.12 -11.33 37.72
N ILE A 163 2.73 -10.07 37.62
CA ILE A 163 2.76 -9.12 38.75
C ILE A 163 1.40 -9.10 39.43
N ASP A 164 1.38 -9.03 40.75
CA ASP A 164 0.17 -8.69 41.50
C ASP A 164 0.13 -7.18 41.79
N LYS A 165 -0.74 -6.43 41.10
CA LYS A 165 -0.90 -4.97 41.27
C LYS A 165 -1.39 -4.59 42.68
N SER A 166 -1.90 -5.52 43.49
CA SER A 166 -2.28 -5.26 44.89
C SER A 166 -1.08 -5.14 45.84
N THR A 167 0.10 -5.61 45.41
CA THR A 167 1.34 -5.50 46.16
C THR A 167 2.10 -4.26 45.70
N ILE A 168 1.93 -3.11 46.36
CA ILE A 168 2.68 -1.88 46.03
C ILE A 168 4.19 -2.18 46.16
N ILE A 169 4.87 -2.34 45.02
CA ILE A 169 6.34 -2.43 44.99
C ILE A 169 6.88 -1.03 45.29
N LYS A 170 7.30 -0.80 46.54
CA LYS A 170 8.13 0.35 46.86
C LYS A 170 9.52 0.09 46.28
N TYR A 171 9.83 0.70 45.14
CA TYR A 171 11.20 0.76 44.63
C TYR A 171 12.13 1.31 45.71
N GLN A 172 13.13 0.53 46.09
CA GLN A 172 14.18 1.01 46.97
C GLN A 172 15.09 1.93 46.15
N ASP A 173 14.97 3.24 46.35
CA ASP A 173 15.85 4.22 45.72
C ASP A 173 17.28 3.98 46.26
N THR A 174 18.15 3.35 45.46
CA THR A 174 19.55 3.16 45.82
C THR A 174 20.32 4.47 45.65
N LYS A 175 20.27 5.33 46.67
CA LYS A 175 21.41 6.18 47.01
C LYS A 175 21.91 5.76 48.39
N ASN A 176 23.16 5.30 48.41
CA ASN A 176 23.97 4.88 49.55
C ASN A 176 23.69 3.49 50.13
N HIS A 177 24.47 2.51 49.69
CA HIS A 177 25.10 1.60 50.64
C HIS A 177 26.59 1.45 50.31
N ASN A 178 27.42 1.97 51.21
CA ASN A 178 28.83 1.62 51.29
C ASN A 178 28.93 0.10 51.50
N LEU A 179 29.72 -0.56 50.65
CA LEU A 179 30.15 -1.93 50.90
C LEU A 179 31.03 -1.95 52.16
N GLU A 180 30.57 -2.63 53.22
CA GLU A 180 31.50 -3.23 54.15
C GLU A 180 31.95 -4.59 53.59
N SER A 181 33.22 -4.58 53.22
CA SER A 181 34.05 -5.67 52.75
C SER A 181 34.03 -6.84 53.74
N THR A 182 33.68 -8.04 53.29
CA THR A 182 34.23 -9.26 53.88
C THR A 182 35.10 -9.93 52.83
N VAL A 183 36.41 -9.78 53.02
CA VAL A 183 37.48 -10.32 52.21
C VAL A 183 37.50 -11.83 52.32
N VAL A 184 37.35 -12.54 51.21
CA VAL A 184 37.94 -13.88 51.04
C VAL A 184 38.77 -13.86 49.76
N THR A 185 40.08 -13.78 49.95
CA THR A 185 41.13 -13.95 48.94
C THR A 185 41.18 -15.39 48.42
N THR A 186 41.27 -15.57 47.09
CA THR A 186 42.36 -16.32 46.42
C THR A 186 42.31 -16.20 44.89
N THR A 187 43.29 -15.44 44.36
CA THR A 187 44.16 -15.72 43.18
C THR A 187 43.63 -16.39 41.91
N GLY A 188 43.85 -15.75 40.75
CA GLY A 188 44.23 -16.44 39.50
C GLY A 188 43.53 -15.97 38.22
N VAL A 189 44.30 -15.43 37.29
CA VAL A 189 43.90 -14.74 36.04
C VAL A 189 43.65 -15.71 34.87
N SER A 190 42.88 -15.22 33.88
CA SER A 190 42.78 -15.61 32.46
C SER A 190 41.99 -16.85 32.06
N ASN A 191 40.70 -16.64 31.73
CA ASN A 191 40.05 -17.02 30.47
C ASN A 191 38.52 -16.87 30.61
N LEU A 192 37.96 -15.71 30.25
CA LEU A 192 36.52 -15.54 30.11
C LEU A 192 36.13 -15.74 28.65
N LYS A 193 35.92 -17.01 28.28
CA LYS A 193 35.02 -17.37 27.19
C LYS A 193 33.60 -17.28 27.73
N SER A 194 32.76 -16.51 27.04
CA SER A 194 31.28 -16.59 26.98
C SER A 194 30.62 -17.37 28.13
N ILE A 195 30.21 -16.68 29.19
CA ILE A 195 29.25 -17.21 30.15
C ILE A 195 27.86 -16.80 29.64
N ASP A 196 27.38 -17.53 28.65
CA ASP A 196 25.95 -17.67 28.40
C ASP A 196 25.44 -18.80 29.30
N THR A 197 24.30 -18.56 29.95
CA THR A 197 23.43 -19.55 30.63
C THR A 197 23.94 -20.19 31.94
N VAL A 198 23.65 -19.53 33.08
CA VAL A 198 23.36 -20.26 34.34
C VAL A 198 21.85 -20.49 34.37
N MET A 199 21.40 -21.61 33.79
CA MET A 199 19.97 -21.89 33.53
C MET A 199 19.25 -22.72 34.63
N ASP A 200 19.96 -23.22 35.65
CA ASP A 200 19.39 -24.15 36.65
C ASP A 200 19.23 -23.58 38.07
N ASP A 201 19.52 -22.30 38.30
CA ASP A 201 19.27 -21.65 39.60
C ASP A 201 17.89 -20.94 39.59
N PRO A 202 16.93 -21.31 40.47
CA PRO A 202 15.68 -20.57 40.64
C PRO A 202 15.89 -19.11 41.04
N ASN A 203 17.06 -18.79 41.59
CA ASN A 203 17.50 -17.44 41.92
C ASN A 203 18.24 -16.73 40.77
N ALA A 204 18.46 -17.35 39.59
CA ALA A 204 19.14 -16.66 38.49
C ALA A 204 18.34 -15.44 38.01
N THR A 205 19.06 -14.34 37.75
CA THR A 205 18.49 -13.14 37.13
C THR A 205 17.93 -13.49 35.75
N ARG A 206 16.67 -13.13 35.50
CA ARG A 206 16.00 -13.32 34.22
C ARG A 206 16.38 -12.23 33.21
N GLY A 207 16.48 -12.62 31.93
CA GLY A 207 16.78 -11.74 30.80
C GLY A 207 18.19 -11.93 30.22
N THR A 208 18.45 -11.24 29.11
CA THR A 208 19.70 -11.33 28.34
C THR A 208 20.62 -10.14 28.62
N HIS A 209 21.91 -10.41 28.86
CA HIS A 209 22.91 -9.35 29.10
C HIS A 209 22.86 -8.27 28.01
N GLY A 210 22.92 -7.00 28.42
CA GLY A 210 22.75 -5.84 27.53
C GLY A 210 21.31 -5.38 27.31
N PHE A 211 20.31 -6.18 27.69
CA PHE A 211 18.89 -5.81 27.63
C PHE A 211 18.21 -5.77 29.01
N ILE A 212 18.88 -6.28 30.05
CA ILE A 212 18.37 -6.30 31.44
C ILE A 212 18.43 -4.89 32.04
N SER A 213 17.33 -4.44 32.65
CA SER A 213 17.27 -3.17 33.38
C SER A 213 17.98 -3.22 34.74
N PRO A 214 18.39 -2.07 35.32
CA PRO A 214 19.09 -2.03 36.62
C PRO A 214 18.31 -2.67 37.78
N GLU A 215 16.99 -2.49 37.83
CA GLU A 215 16.13 -3.11 38.83
C GLU A 215 15.99 -4.62 38.61
N ALA A 216 15.92 -5.06 37.35
CA ALA A 216 15.86 -6.49 37.00
C ALA A 216 17.17 -7.21 37.35
N MET A 217 18.33 -6.55 37.27
CA MET A 217 19.61 -7.09 37.79
C MET A 217 19.53 -7.40 39.28
N ASN A 218 18.75 -6.61 40.03
CA ASN A 218 18.44 -6.82 41.44
C ASN A 218 17.19 -7.70 41.68
N ARG A 219 16.72 -8.39 40.63
CA ARG A 219 15.55 -9.29 40.64
C ARG A 219 14.21 -8.61 40.96
N GLN A 220 14.13 -7.31 40.78
CA GLN A 220 12.89 -6.55 40.85
C GLN A 220 12.37 -6.40 39.42
N TYR A 221 11.26 -7.08 39.11
CA TYR A 221 10.69 -7.12 37.77
C TYR A 221 9.41 -6.32 37.75
N ALA A 222 9.30 -5.41 36.79
CA ALA A 222 8.12 -4.61 36.55
C ALA A 222 8.02 -4.27 35.06
N GLN A 223 6.91 -3.66 34.65
CA GLN A 223 6.74 -3.21 33.27
C GLN A 223 7.88 -2.25 32.83
N SER A 224 8.45 -1.47 33.76
CA SER A 224 9.62 -0.63 33.52
C SER A 224 10.82 -1.38 32.96
N SER A 225 10.96 -2.66 33.33
CA SER A 225 12.04 -3.53 32.88
C SER A 225 11.90 -3.80 31.38
N ASP A 226 10.70 -4.12 30.91
CA ASP A 226 10.43 -4.34 29.50
C ASP A 226 10.55 -3.05 28.66
N ILE A 227 10.18 -1.89 29.22
CA ILE A 227 10.40 -0.57 28.60
C ILE A 227 11.90 -0.33 28.35
N PHE A 228 12.75 -0.66 29.31
CA PHE A 228 14.21 -0.55 29.15
C PHE A 228 14.74 -1.53 28.11
N SER A 229 14.26 -2.78 28.11
CA SER A 229 14.63 -3.79 27.11
C SER A 229 14.25 -3.36 25.69
N ILE A 230 13.11 -2.69 25.51
CA ILE A 230 12.73 -2.06 24.23
C ILE A 230 13.69 -0.93 23.87
N GLY A 231 14.05 -0.05 24.82
CA GLY A 231 15.05 1.00 24.60
C GLY A 231 16.39 0.45 24.11
N SER A 232 16.86 -0.65 24.70
CA SER A 232 18.10 -1.31 24.31
C SER A 232 17.99 -2.01 22.95
N THR A 233 16.84 -2.62 22.65
CA THR A 233 16.52 -3.20 21.35
C THR A 233 16.60 -2.13 20.25
N ILE A 234 15.93 -0.99 20.44
CA ILE A 234 15.94 0.09 19.45
C ILE A 234 17.34 0.70 19.32
N LEU A 235 18.05 0.93 20.43
CA LEU A 235 19.44 1.40 20.39
C LEU A 235 20.30 0.48 19.51
N LYS A 236 20.16 -0.84 19.63
CA LYS A 236 20.87 -1.79 18.78
C LYS A 236 20.54 -1.60 17.29
N LEU A 237 19.26 -1.47 16.94
CA LEU A 237 18.82 -1.26 15.56
C LEU A 237 19.38 0.05 14.96
N LEU A 238 19.48 1.12 15.75
CA LEU A 238 20.11 2.39 15.34
C LEU A 238 21.62 2.27 15.10
N CYS A 239 22.25 1.18 15.53
CA CYS A 239 23.68 0.92 15.40
C CYS A 239 24.01 -0.03 14.22
N CYS A 240 23.14 -0.18 13.22
CA CYS A 240 23.42 -1.06 12.05
C CYS A 240 24.50 -0.50 11.11
N HIS A 241 24.67 0.82 11.06
CA HIS A 241 25.71 1.48 10.25
C HIS A 241 27.12 1.17 10.77
N GLN A 242 28.09 0.95 9.87
CA GLN A 242 29.47 0.54 10.21
C GLN A 242 30.17 1.44 11.24
N GLU A 243 29.92 2.75 11.22
CA GLU A 243 30.49 3.71 12.17
C GLU A 243 29.95 3.54 13.61
N ASP A 244 28.77 2.96 13.76
CA ASP A 244 28.02 2.88 15.02
C ASP A 244 27.90 1.45 15.57
N GLN A 245 28.32 0.41 14.82
CA GLN A 245 28.13 -1.00 15.18
C GLN A 245 28.62 -1.40 16.58
N ASN A 246 29.60 -0.69 17.12
CA ASN A 246 30.11 -0.95 18.46
C ASN A 246 29.37 -0.17 19.57
N ASN A 247 28.46 0.75 19.25
CA ASN A 247 27.83 1.64 20.22
C ASN A 247 26.86 0.89 21.15
N HIS A 248 26.18 -0.17 20.67
CA HIS A 248 25.40 -1.03 21.58
C HIS A 248 26.31 -1.80 22.54
N THR A 249 27.40 -2.38 22.04
CA THR A 249 28.42 -3.03 22.89
C THR A 249 29.03 -2.06 23.90
N LEU A 250 29.30 -0.82 23.50
CA LEU A 250 29.76 0.25 24.40
C LEU A 250 28.75 0.47 25.52
N PHE A 251 27.48 0.68 25.18
CA PHE A 251 26.39 0.84 26.14
C PHE A 251 26.33 -0.33 27.13
N GLN A 252 26.48 -1.57 26.68
CA GLN A 252 26.49 -2.75 27.56
C GLN A 252 27.58 -2.72 28.63
N HIS A 253 28.75 -2.14 28.33
CA HIS A 253 29.90 -2.14 29.24
C HIS A 253 30.00 -0.86 30.08
N THR A 254 29.62 0.30 29.53
CA THR A 254 29.84 1.61 30.16
C THR A 254 28.54 2.33 30.55
N GLY A 255 27.40 1.91 30.01
CA GLY A 255 26.13 2.64 30.12
C GLY A 255 26.05 3.88 29.22
N GLU A 256 27.07 4.16 28.41
CA GLU A 256 27.10 5.32 27.51
C GLU A 256 26.21 5.07 26.28
N ILE A 257 25.26 5.98 26.04
CA ILE A 257 24.36 5.94 24.88
C ILE A 257 24.96 6.83 23.79
N LYS A 258 25.31 6.24 22.64
CA LYS A 258 25.86 6.96 21.50
C LYS A 258 25.05 6.66 20.24
N ILE A 259 24.44 7.70 19.66
CA ILE A 259 23.59 7.65 18.47
C ILE A 259 24.00 8.79 17.53
N SER A 260 24.00 8.55 16.23
CA SER A 260 24.37 9.57 15.24
C SER A 260 23.32 10.68 15.10
N GLU A 261 23.69 11.92 15.45
CA GLU A 261 22.86 13.12 15.26
C GLU A 261 22.70 13.54 13.79
N SER A 262 23.53 13.01 12.87
CA SER A 262 23.38 13.28 11.44
C SER A 262 22.38 12.34 10.77
N ARG A 263 22.13 11.16 11.36
CA ARG A 263 21.20 10.15 10.83
C ARG A 263 19.81 10.24 11.48
N TYR A 264 19.76 10.56 12.77
CA TYR A 264 18.54 10.48 13.56
C TYR A 264 18.21 11.81 14.21
N SER A 265 16.92 12.11 14.32
CA SER A 265 16.43 13.32 14.94
C SER A 265 16.77 13.38 16.43
N LYS A 266 16.94 14.60 16.93
CA LYS A 266 17.13 14.84 18.36
C LYS A 266 15.97 14.25 19.19
N GLN A 267 14.76 14.26 18.64
CA GLN A 267 13.56 13.76 19.30
C GLN A 267 13.61 12.26 19.54
N LEU A 268 14.03 11.49 18.54
CA LEU A 268 14.24 10.05 18.69
C LEU A 268 15.37 9.78 19.69
N ILE A 269 16.49 10.50 19.57
CA ILE A 269 17.63 10.36 20.49
C ILE A 269 17.19 10.62 21.95
N ASP A 270 16.46 11.70 22.21
CA ASP A 270 15.94 12.06 23.54
C ASP A 270 14.97 10.99 24.08
N LEU A 271 14.15 10.36 23.21
CA LEU A 271 13.29 9.24 23.59
C LEU A 271 14.13 8.04 24.06
N ILE A 272 15.15 7.64 23.30
CA ILE A 272 15.99 6.47 23.65
C ILE A 272 16.69 6.69 25.00
N HIS A 273 17.19 7.90 25.26
CA HIS A 273 17.75 8.25 26.56
C HIS A 273 16.73 8.10 27.70
N GLN A 274 15.47 8.44 27.46
CA GLN A 274 14.40 8.29 28.45
C GLN A 274 14.00 6.82 28.67
N LEU A 275 13.96 6.00 27.61
CA LEU A 275 13.70 4.57 27.71
C LEU A 275 14.80 3.83 28.48
N LEU A 276 16.03 4.32 28.39
CA LEU A 276 17.22 3.74 29.03
C LEU A 276 17.59 4.44 30.35
N ASP A 277 16.68 5.24 30.92
CA ASP A 277 16.89 5.87 32.22
C ASP A 277 17.05 4.81 33.32
N GLN A 278 18.06 4.99 34.17
CA GLN A 278 18.38 4.04 35.22
C GLN A 278 17.25 3.91 36.26
N SER A 279 16.45 4.97 36.46
CA SER A 279 15.32 5.00 37.38
C SER A 279 14.06 4.40 36.73
N PRO A 280 13.44 3.34 37.30
CA PRO A 280 12.20 2.79 36.77
C PRO A 280 11.06 3.81 36.80
N LYS A 281 10.96 4.63 37.85
CA LYS A 281 9.93 5.68 37.96
C LYS A 281 9.93 6.69 36.80
N ASN A 282 11.10 6.95 36.21
CA ASN A 282 11.23 7.86 35.06
C ASN A 282 10.73 7.20 33.75
N ARG A 283 10.73 5.85 33.70
CA ARG A 283 10.23 5.03 32.59
C ARG A 283 8.73 4.70 32.71
N GLU A 284 8.23 4.44 33.91
CA GLU A 284 6.92 3.82 34.19
C GLU A 284 5.69 4.66 33.86
N SER A 285 5.83 5.96 33.61
CA SER A 285 4.70 6.76 33.20
C SER A 285 4.39 6.54 31.71
N ILE A 286 4.05 5.31 31.31
CA ILE A 286 3.91 4.88 29.91
C ILE A 286 3.07 5.85 29.05
N ASN A 287 2.00 6.40 29.63
CA ASN A 287 1.18 7.45 29.02
C ASN A 287 1.92 8.79 28.84
N GLN A 288 2.75 9.21 29.79
CA GLN A 288 3.55 10.44 29.70
C GLN A 288 4.73 10.28 28.72
N LEU A 289 5.33 9.09 28.63
CA LEU A 289 6.46 8.80 27.75
C LEU A 289 6.02 8.84 26.27
N LEU A 290 4.89 8.20 25.96
CA LEU A 290 4.29 8.23 24.62
C LEU A 290 3.76 9.63 24.27
N ASN A 291 3.04 10.29 25.18
CA ASN A 291 2.55 11.67 24.97
C ASN A 291 3.68 12.66 24.69
N LYS A 292 4.85 12.50 25.34
CA LYS A 292 6.02 13.34 25.08
C LYS A 292 6.55 13.09 23.67
N TYR A 293 6.78 11.84 23.28
CA TYR A 293 7.28 11.46 21.96
C TYR A 293 6.36 11.97 20.83
N ILE A 294 5.06 11.72 20.94
CA ILE A 294 4.03 12.17 19.99
C ILE A 294 3.97 13.69 19.88
N LYS A 295 4.13 14.43 20.99
CA LYS A 295 4.20 15.89 20.97
C LYS A 295 5.41 16.39 20.18
N THR A 296 6.54 15.67 20.23
CA THR A 296 7.81 16.07 19.61
C THR A 296 8.00 15.66 18.14
N ILE A 297 7.37 14.58 17.65
CA ILE A 297 7.41 14.17 16.23
C ILE A 297 6.50 15.04 15.33
N THR A 298 5.79 16.01 15.92
CA THR A 298 4.90 16.91 15.19
C THR A 298 5.61 17.59 14.02
N ASP A 299 5.26 17.17 12.82
CA ASP A 299 5.83 17.72 11.60
C ASP A 299 5.02 18.95 11.19
N ARG A 300 5.45 20.12 11.67
CA ARG A 300 4.93 21.50 11.47
C ARG A 300 3.44 21.76 11.71
N GLN A 301 2.51 20.82 11.47
CA GLN A 301 1.06 20.82 11.78
C GLN A 301 0.42 19.40 11.80
N THR A 302 1.18 18.30 11.58
CA THR A 302 0.64 16.93 11.47
C THR A 302 1.10 16.04 12.63
N ILE A 303 0.20 15.18 13.13
CA ILE A 303 0.52 14.10 14.06
C ILE A 303 0.16 12.76 13.43
N ARG A 304 1.07 11.79 13.47
CA ARG A 304 0.78 10.38 13.26
C ARG A 304 0.79 9.67 14.61
N PHE A 305 -0.27 8.94 14.93
CA PHE A 305 -0.44 8.27 16.21
C PHE A 305 -0.90 6.84 16.00
N ASN A 306 0.00 5.88 16.22
CA ASN A 306 -0.29 4.46 15.99
C ASN A 306 -0.24 3.66 17.30
N LEU A 307 -0.91 4.16 18.32
CA LEU A 307 -0.95 3.52 19.64
C LEU A 307 -2.38 3.32 20.08
N ASN A 308 -2.72 2.18 20.68
CA ASN A 308 -4.06 1.91 21.14
C ASN A 308 -4.32 2.46 22.56
N ILE A 309 -3.96 3.73 22.81
CA ILE A 309 -4.22 4.42 24.10
C ILE A 309 -5.07 5.68 23.90
N LYS A 310 -5.67 6.16 24.99
CA LYS A 310 -6.44 7.41 24.98
C LYS A 310 -5.58 8.56 24.47
N PHE A 311 -5.98 9.11 23.34
CA PHE A 311 -5.30 10.25 22.74
C PHE A 311 -5.70 11.56 23.40
N ARG A 312 -4.74 12.46 23.61
CA ARG A 312 -5.03 13.85 23.99
C ARG A 312 -3.96 14.80 23.45
N ASN A 313 -4.39 15.79 22.66
CA ASN A 313 -3.55 16.88 22.23
C ASN A 313 -4.38 18.16 22.09
N THR A 314 -3.93 19.26 22.70
CA THR A 314 -4.62 20.56 22.70
C THR A 314 -3.83 21.66 21.99
N SER A 315 -2.80 21.30 21.21
CA SER A 315 -1.95 22.27 20.52
C SER A 315 -2.71 22.96 19.39
N GLU A 316 -2.73 24.28 19.39
CA GLU A 316 -3.41 25.08 18.34
C GLU A 316 -2.71 25.04 16.99
N HIS A 317 -1.48 24.52 16.92
CA HIS A 317 -0.70 24.44 15.68
C HIS A 317 -1.01 23.19 14.85
N ILE A 318 -1.71 22.20 15.42
CA ILE A 318 -2.02 20.94 14.74
C ILE A 318 -3.26 21.11 13.88
N THR A 319 -3.12 20.78 12.59
CA THR A 319 -4.21 20.84 11.60
C THR A 319 -4.54 19.48 10.98
N ARG A 320 -3.68 18.46 11.16
CA ARG A 320 -3.89 17.10 10.66
C ARG A 320 -3.49 16.05 11.71
N ILE A 321 -4.34 15.03 11.87
CA ILE A 321 -4.03 13.83 12.65
C ILE A 321 -4.33 12.59 11.82
N GLU A 322 -3.42 11.64 11.84
CA GLU A 322 -3.56 10.30 11.27
C GLU A 322 -3.39 9.29 12.39
N PHE A 323 -4.47 8.65 12.80
CA PHE A 323 -4.39 7.48 13.65
C PHE A 323 -4.03 6.26 12.79
N GLY A 324 -3.10 5.44 13.26
CA GLY A 324 -2.79 4.17 12.62
C GLY A 324 -3.86 3.12 12.87
N ASP A 325 -3.75 1.98 12.19
CA ASP A 325 -4.81 0.99 12.08
C ASP A 325 -5.23 0.39 13.41
N ASP A 326 -4.28 0.26 14.34
CA ASP A 326 -4.48 -0.36 15.64
C ASP A 326 -5.27 0.50 16.64
N PHE A 327 -5.56 1.77 16.31
CA PHE A 327 -6.24 2.67 17.23
C PHE A 327 -7.74 2.33 17.34
N ASN A 328 -8.18 1.92 18.53
CA ASN A 328 -9.59 1.65 18.81
C ASN A 328 -10.06 2.23 20.16
N GLN A 329 -9.52 3.39 20.55
CA GLN A 329 -9.90 4.06 21.80
C GLN A 329 -10.95 5.15 21.57
N PRO A 330 -11.90 5.38 22.51
CA PRO A 330 -12.91 6.41 22.37
C PRO A 330 -12.30 7.82 22.22
N ILE A 331 -12.84 8.59 21.29
CA ILE A 331 -12.49 10.02 21.15
C ILE A 331 -13.38 10.83 22.08
N HIS A 332 -12.79 11.42 23.10
CA HIS A 332 -13.51 12.26 24.07
C HIS A 332 -13.57 13.73 23.65
N SER A 333 -14.56 14.46 24.13
CA SER A 333 -14.63 15.91 23.94
C SER A 333 -13.37 16.61 24.46
N ASN A 334 -12.87 17.60 23.71
CA ASN A 334 -11.62 18.33 24.00
C ASN A 334 -10.34 17.46 24.05
N SER A 335 -10.37 16.23 23.52
CA SER A 335 -9.17 15.40 23.36
C SER A 335 -8.37 15.76 22.11
N LEU A 336 -9.03 16.32 21.09
CA LEU A 336 -8.43 16.70 19.81
C LEU A 336 -8.08 18.20 19.76
N PRO A 337 -7.08 18.58 18.95
CA PRO A 337 -6.70 19.97 18.75
C PRO A 337 -7.84 20.86 18.25
N PRO A 338 -7.99 22.10 18.76
CA PRO A 338 -9.11 22.97 18.42
C PRO A 338 -9.08 23.50 16.98
N ASN A 339 -7.91 23.52 16.32
CA ASN A 339 -7.71 23.95 14.93
C ASN A 339 -7.57 22.79 13.95
N LEU A 340 -7.86 21.55 14.38
CA LEU A 340 -7.76 20.36 13.54
C LEU A 340 -8.68 20.48 12.32
N THR A 341 -8.13 20.33 11.13
CA THR A 341 -8.89 20.41 9.87
C THR A 341 -9.05 19.07 9.18
N SER A 342 -8.16 18.12 9.46
CA SER A 342 -8.17 16.78 8.87
C SER A 342 -7.93 15.73 9.95
N LEU A 343 -8.78 14.72 9.99
CA LEU A 343 -8.66 13.57 10.88
C LEU A 343 -8.85 12.30 10.06
N SER A 344 -7.83 11.45 10.05
CA SER A 344 -7.93 10.08 9.54
C SER A 344 -7.82 9.12 10.71
N ILE A 345 -8.72 8.14 10.77
CA ILE A 345 -8.66 7.05 11.73
C ILE A 345 -8.56 5.74 10.98
N GLY A 346 -7.53 4.96 11.31
CA GLY A 346 -7.20 3.70 10.64
C GLY A 346 -8.22 2.58 10.88
N ASP A 347 -7.84 1.39 10.42
CA ASP A 347 -8.79 0.35 10.04
C ASP A 347 -9.54 -0.35 11.16
N PHE A 348 -8.99 -0.48 12.37
CA PHE A 348 -9.65 -1.20 13.46
C PHE A 348 -10.51 -0.33 14.38
N PHE A 349 -10.65 0.97 14.10
CA PHE A 349 -11.47 1.85 14.92
C PHE A 349 -12.97 1.56 14.75
N ASN A 350 -13.65 1.18 15.84
CA ASN A 350 -15.09 0.94 15.84
C ASN A 350 -15.79 1.46 17.11
N GLN A 351 -15.28 2.56 17.69
CA GLN A 351 -15.89 3.21 18.84
C GLN A 351 -16.95 4.24 18.41
N PRO A 352 -18.04 4.41 19.17
CA PRO A 352 -19.04 5.44 18.86
C PRO A 352 -18.44 6.85 19.02
N ILE A 353 -18.74 7.73 18.08
CA ILE A 353 -18.32 9.14 18.14
C ILE A 353 -19.43 9.95 18.80
N SER A 354 -19.16 10.43 20.02
CA SER A 354 -20.12 11.23 20.78
C SER A 354 -20.24 12.66 20.23
N ILE A 355 -21.35 13.33 20.54
CA ILE A 355 -21.51 14.77 20.31
C ILE A 355 -20.34 15.54 20.95
N ASP A 356 -19.83 16.55 20.25
CA ASP A 356 -18.66 17.37 20.64
C ASP A 356 -17.31 16.63 20.76
N ALA A 357 -17.21 15.35 20.38
CA ALA A 357 -15.94 14.64 20.30
C ALA A 357 -15.02 15.22 19.21
N LEU A 358 -15.61 15.61 18.08
CA LEU A 358 -14.91 16.17 16.93
C LEU A 358 -14.85 17.70 17.00
N PRO A 359 -13.70 18.34 16.72
CA PRO A 359 -13.56 19.79 16.80
C PRO A 359 -14.35 20.49 15.69
N LYS A 360 -14.91 21.67 16.01
CA LYS A 360 -15.73 22.48 15.08
C LYS A 360 -14.97 22.98 13.86
N SER A 361 -13.63 22.93 13.86
CA SER A 361 -12.76 23.29 12.73
C SER A 361 -12.62 22.19 11.68
N LEU A 362 -13.05 20.96 11.97
CA LEU A 362 -12.77 19.78 11.16
C LEU A 362 -13.47 19.83 9.79
N LYS A 363 -12.67 19.74 8.73
CA LYS A 363 -13.13 19.81 7.33
C LYS A 363 -13.12 18.44 6.64
N HIS A 364 -12.24 17.54 7.06
CA HIS A 364 -12.05 16.22 6.47
C HIS A 364 -12.02 15.17 7.58
N LEU A 365 -12.87 14.15 7.44
CA LEU A 365 -12.91 12.99 8.31
C LEU A 365 -12.85 11.72 7.45
N SER A 366 -11.93 10.82 7.78
CA SER A 366 -11.84 9.47 7.22
C SER A 366 -11.90 8.46 8.36
N LEU A 367 -12.76 7.46 8.22
CA LEU A 367 -12.91 6.34 9.16
C LEU A 367 -12.69 5.03 8.40
N GLY A 368 -11.81 4.18 8.95
CA GLY A 368 -11.33 2.96 8.32
C GLY A 368 -12.35 1.81 8.23
N TRP A 369 -11.87 0.63 7.83
CA TRP A 369 -12.67 -0.53 7.44
C TRP A 369 -13.51 -1.19 8.54
N SER A 370 -13.19 -1.01 9.82
CA SER A 370 -13.99 -1.60 10.91
C SER A 370 -15.06 -0.64 11.44
N PHE A 371 -15.08 0.62 11.00
CA PHE A 371 -16.01 1.61 11.57
C PHE A 371 -17.43 1.38 11.06
N ASN A 372 -18.30 0.86 11.93
CA ASN A 372 -19.70 0.58 11.60
C ASN A 372 -20.67 1.06 12.69
N GLN A 373 -20.37 2.21 13.31
CA GLN A 373 -21.21 2.83 14.34
C GLN A 373 -22.12 3.90 13.76
N ASN A 374 -23.34 4.00 14.31
CA ASN A 374 -24.31 5.04 13.94
C ASN A 374 -23.83 6.45 14.31
N PHE A 375 -24.19 7.44 13.48
CA PHE A 375 -24.03 8.85 13.80
C PHE A 375 -25.30 9.42 14.43
N GLU A 376 -25.16 10.03 15.61
CA GLU A 376 -26.22 10.85 16.19
C GLU A 376 -26.27 12.25 15.54
N LEU A 377 -27.44 12.88 15.59
CA LEU A 377 -27.61 14.23 15.06
C LEU A 377 -26.73 15.22 15.83
N GLY A 378 -25.79 15.86 15.12
CA GLY A 378 -24.85 16.82 15.70
C GLY A 378 -23.47 16.25 16.02
N THR A 379 -23.25 14.94 15.87
CA THR A 379 -21.91 14.32 16.01
C THR A 379 -20.92 14.87 14.99
N LEU A 380 -21.36 15.04 13.73
CA LEU A 380 -20.52 15.56 12.65
C LEU A 380 -20.49 17.10 12.67
N PRO A 381 -19.31 17.74 12.70
CA PRO A 381 -19.22 19.18 12.84
C PRO A 381 -19.72 19.93 11.60
N SER A 382 -20.33 21.10 11.82
CA SER A 382 -20.97 21.90 10.76
C SER A 382 -20.01 22.50 9.70
N SER A 383 -18.70 22.33 9.89
CA SER A 383 -17.66 22.77 8.95
C SER A 383 -17.16 21.64 8.04
N LEU A 384 -17.59 20.39 8.29
CA LEU A 384 -17.13 19.20 7.57
C LEU A 384 -17.49 19.29 6.08
N LYS A 385 -16.49 19.11 5.23
CA LYS A 385 -16.61 19.20 3.76
C LYS A 385 -16.45 17.84 3.09
N SER A 386 -15.69 16.94 3.69
CA SER A 386 -15.41 15.60 3.18
C SER A 386 -15.58 14.57 4.28
N LEU A 387 -16.26 13.48 3.95
CA LEU A 387 -16.44 12.33 4.82
C LEU A 387 -16.17 11.05 4.02
N ILE A 388 -15.26 10.22 4.51
CA ILE A 388 -14.94 8.90 3.97
C ILE A 388 -15.27 7.86 5.04
N LEU A 389 -16.04 6.84 4.68
CA LEU A 389 -16.55 5.81 5.56
C LEU A 389 -16.30 4.43 4.93
N LEU A 390 -15.13 3.83 5.16
CA LEU A 390 -14.72 2.64 4.42
C LEU A 390 -15.54 1.38 4.79
N GLY A 391 -15.75 1.13 6.09
CA GLY A 391 -16.49 -0.05 6.59
C GLY A 391 -17.93 0.20 7.03
N PHE A 392 -18.53 1.32 6.63
CA PHE A 392 -19.80 1.74 7.21
C PHE A 392 -20.99 1.11 6.48
N ASN A 393 -21.86 0.42 7.22
CA ASN A 393 -23.08 -0.20 6.66
C ASN A 393 -24.29 -0.03 7.58
N GLN A 394 -24.51 1.19 8.10
CA GLN A 394 -25.68 1.49 8.93
C GLN A 394 -26.73 2.36 8.21
N ILE A 395 -27.98 2.25 8.67
CA ILE A 395 -29.08 3.09 8.18
C ILE A 395 -28.84 4.54 8.58
N LEU A 396 -28.88 5.42 7.59
CA LEU A 396 -28.66 6.85 7.79
C LEU A 396 -29.96 7.60 8.07
N SER A 397 -30.00 8.34 9.17
CA SER A 397 -31.15 9.16 9.52
C SER A 397 -31.17 10.48 8.74
N LYS A 398 -32.35 11.08 8.64
CA LYS A 398 -32.53 12.38 7.97
C LYS A 398 -31.71 13.45 8.70
N ASP A 399 -31.10 14.35 7.94
CA ASP A 399 -30.32 15.49 8.46
C ASP A 399 -29.04 15.10 9.25
N VAL A 400 -28.62 13.82 9.23
CA VAL A 400 -27.40 13.34 9.93
C VAL A 400 -26.11 14.01 9.42
N PHE A 401 -26.05 14.33 8.13
CA PHE A 401 -24.89 14.97 7.52
C PHE A 401 -24.98 16.50 7.59
N PRO A 402 -23.85 17.20 7.84
CA PRO A 402 -23.83 18.65 7.93
C PRO A 402 -24.07 19.31 6.56
N LYS A 403 -24.72 20.48 6.58
CA LYS A 403 -25.06 21.29 5.37
C LYS A 403 -23.84 21.82 4.60
N SER A 404 -22.63 21.63 5.12
CA SER A 404 -21.37 22.01 4.49
C SER A 404 -20.76 20.89 3.65
N LEU A 405 -21.24 19.64 3.80
CA LEU A 405 -20.63 18.45 3.21
C LEU A 405 -20.71 18.50 1.68
N LYS A 406 -19.58 18.28 1.02
CA LYS A 406 -19.43 18.34 -0.45
C LYS A 406 -19.02 17.00 -1.05
N LEU A 407 -18.23 16.21 -0.34
CA LEU A 407 -17.78 14.88 -0.74
C LEU A 407 -18.23 13.87 0.32
N LEU A 408 -18.88 12.80 -0.13
CA LEU A 408 -19.21 11.63 0.67
C LEU A 408 -18.73 10.39 -0.09
N VAL A 409 -17.92 9.58 0.57
CA VAL A 409 -17.43 8.30 0.06
C VAL A 409 -17.85 7.22 1.05
N PHE A 410 -18.60 6.26 0.55
CA PHE A 410 -18.79 4.98 1.22
C PHE A 410 -17.77 3.98 0.66
N GLY A 411 -17.18 3.15 1.51
CA GLY A 411 -16.40 2.00 1.07
C GLY A 411 -17.29 0.78 0.85
N ASP A 412 -16.64 -0.38 0.74
CA ASP A 412 -17.17 -1.51 -0.02
C ASP A 412 -18.44 -2.10 0.56
N GLU A 413 -18.56 -2.13 1.89
CA GLU A 413 -19.68 -2.81 2.58
C GLU A 413 -21.01 -2.01 2.59
N PHE A 414 -21.05 -0.76 2.13
CA PHE A 414 -22.27 0.06 2.28
C PHE A 414 -23.37 -0.38 1.31
N ASN A 415 -24.45 -0.98 1.83
CA ASN A 415 -25.58 -1.43 1.01
C ASN A 415 -26.95 -1.07 1.61
N GLN A 416 -27.08 0.13 2.19
CA GLN A 416 -28.33 0.61 2.81
C GLN A 416 -29.16 1.49 1.89
N VAL A 417 -30.49 1.41 2.02
CA VAL A 417 -31.43 2.25 1.26
C VAL A 417 -31.31 3.71 1.67
N LEU A 418 -31.05 4.60 0.70
CA LEU A 418 -31.02 6.04 0.92
C LEU A 418 -32.42 6.66 0.80
N SER A 419 -32.88 7.29 1.88
CA SER A 419 -34.16 8.00 1.92
C SER A 419 -34.03 9.48 1.54
N LYS A 420 -35.14 10.06 1.06
CA LYS A 420 -35.21 11.49 0.71
C LYS A 420 -34.82 12.38 1.89
N GLY A 421 -33.83 13.24 1.68
CA GLY A 421 -33.35 14.21 2.67
C GLY A 421 -32.26 13.70 3.61
N VAL A 422 -31.78 12.46 3.43
CA VAL A 422 -30.56 11.96 4.11
C VAL A 422 -29.32 12.69 3.56
N LEU A 423 -29.16 12.71 2.24
CA LEU A 423 -28.03 13.39 1.59
C LEU A 423 -28.19 14.93 1.66
N PRO A 424 -27.14 15.68 2.03
CA PRO A 424 -27.24 17.13 2.20
C PRO A 424 -27.31 17.84 0.84
N LYS A 425 -28.06 18.94 0.79
CA LYS A 425 -28.26 19.77 -0.42
C LYS A 425 -27.00 20.45 -0.97
N SER A 426 -25.89 20.38 -0.23
CA SER A 426 -24.58 20.92 -0.61
C SER A 426 -23.71 19.90 -1.34
N LEU A 427 -24.08 18.61 -1.32
CA LEU A 427 -23.25 17.51 -1.80
C LEU A 427 -22.95 17.66 -3.30
N LYS A 428 -21.67 17.51 -3.66
CA LYS A 428 -21.15 17.67 -5.02
C LYS A 428 -20.66 16.36 -5.61
N SER A 429 -20.08 15.50 -4.78
CA SER A 429 -19.59 14.19 -5.19
C SER A 429 -20.07 13.11 -4.23
N LEU A 430 -20.53 12.01 -4.79
CA LEU A 430 -20.97 10.82 -4.05
C LEU A 430 -20.32 9.59 -4.68
N VAL A 431 -19.61 8.82 -3.86
CA VAL A 431 -18.98 7.57 -4.26
C VAL A 431 -19.56 6.46 -3.38
N PHE A 432 -20.06 5.41 -4.02
CA PHE A 432 -20.40 4.15 -3.36
C PHE A 432 -19.26 3.15 -3.54
N GLY A 433 -19.09 2.27 -2.55
CA GLY A 433 -18.21 1.12 -2.67
C GLY A 433 -18.91 -0.07 -3.34
N ASP A 434 -18.20 -1.19 -3.36
CA ASP A 434 -18.47 -2.33 -4.22
C ASP A 434 -19.82 -3.01 -4.02
N GLU A 435 -20.30 -3.19 -2.78
CA GLU A 435 -21.54 -3.93 -2.50
C GLU A 435 -22.84 -3.11 -2.69
N PHE A 436 -22.75 -1.82 -3.02
CA PHE A 436 -23.96 -1.00 -3.10
C PHE A 436 -24.86 -1.41 -4.28
N ASN A 437 -26.02 -1.99 -3.98
CA ASN A 437 -26.96 -2.47 -5.01
C ASN A 437 -28.43 -2.12 -4.69
N GLN A 438 -28.68 -0.93 -4.15
CA GLN A 438 -30.02 -0.47 -3.80
C GLN A 438 -30.66 0.41 -4.88
N ILE A 439 -31.99 0.31 -5.02
CA ILE A 439 -32.76 1.15 -5.96
C ILE A 439 -32.76 2.61 -5.48
N LEU A 440 -32.39 3.52 -6.38
CA LEU A 440 -32.45 4.96 -6.13
C LEU A 440 -33.80 5.54 -6.59
N SER A 441 -34.54 6.09 -5.63
CA SER A 441 -35.82 6.76 -5.88
C SER A 441 -35.65 8.24 -6.26
N LYS A 442 -36.68 8.78 -6.91
CA LYS A 442 -36.76 10.22 -7.22
C LYS A 442 -36.58 11.08 -5.97
N ASP A 443 -35.86 12.20 -6.11
CA ASP A 443 -35.54 13.18 -5.06
C ASP A 443 -34.60 12.68 -3.94
N VAL A 444 -34.06 11.45 -3.99
CA VAL A 444 -33.06 10.97 -3.03
C VAL A 444 -31.72 11.69 -3.24
N LEU A 445 -31.28 11.78 -4.50
CA LEU A 445 -30.05 12.46 -4.86
C LEU A 445 -30.23 14.00 -4.83
N PRO A 446 -29.28 14.76 -4.24
CA PRO A 446 -29.41 16.20 -4.13
C PRO A 446 -29.21 16.88 -5.50
N LYS A 447 -29.98 17.95 -5.75
CA LYS A 447 -29.93 18.75 -6.99
C LYS A 447 -28.60 19.48 -7.24
N SER A 448 -27.67 19.43 -6.29
CA SER A 448 -26.34 20.03 -6.37
C SER A 448 -25.29 19.07 -6.90
N LEU A 449 -25.58 17.77 -6.97
CA LEU A 449 -24.62 16.70 -7.25
C LEU A 449 -24.06 16.83 -8.67
N GLU A 450 -22.74 16.82 -8.79
CA GLU A 450 -22.01 16.99 -10.05
C GLU A 450 -21.26 15.72 -10.47
N SER A 451 -20.86 14.88 -9.52
CA SER A 451 -20.19 13.59 -9.78
C SER A 451 -20.82 12.48 -8.96
N MET A 452 -20.95 11.30 -9.58
CA MET A 452 -21.48 10.11 -8.95
C MET A 452 -20.77 8.86 -9.46
N GLN A 453 -20.36 7.99 -8.55
CA GLN A 453 -19.69 6.72 -8.86
C GLN A 453 -20.38 5.59 -8.08
N PHE A 454 -20.68 4.50 -8.79
CA PHE A 454 -21.09 3.23 -8.21
C PHE A 454 -19.89 2.28 -8.11
N GLY A 455 -19.91 1.38 -7.13
CA GLY A 455 -18.98 0.26 -7.06
C GLY A 455 -19.43 -0.95 -7.89
N VAL A 456 -18.68 -2.04 -7.77
CA VAL A 456 -18.76 -3.24 -8.61
C VAL A 456 -20.17 -3.82 -8.78
N GLU A 457 -20.91 -4.07 -7.70
CA GLU A 457 -22.16 -4.87 -7.73
C GLU A 457 -23.42 -4.09 -8.16
N PHE A 458 -23.31 -2.77 -8.41
CA PHE A 458 -24.50 -1.98 -8.72
C PHE A 458 -25.14 -2.39 -10.04
N ASN A 459 -26.33 -2.99 -10.00
CA ASN A 459 -27.04 -3.46 -11.19
C ASN A 459 -28.55 -3.17 -11.15
N GLN A 460 -28.94 -2.01 -10.59
CA GLN A 460 -30.34 -1.58 -10.53
C GLN A 460 -30.72 -0.67 -11.70
N THR A 461 -31.98 -0.77 -12.15
CA THR A 461 -32.50 0.12 -13.21
C THR A 461 -32.61 1.57 -12.74
N LEU A 462 -32.21 2.52 -13.58
CA LEU A 462 -32.39 3.95 -13.32
C LEU A 462 -33.59 4.50 -14.08
N SER A 463 -34.53 5.08 -13.33
CA SER A 463 -35.72 5.73 -13.91
C SER A 463 -35.47 7.20 -14.27
N LYS A 464 -36.30 7.74 -15.17
CA LYS A 464 -36.29 9.16 -15.52
C LYS A 464 -36.42 10.06 -14.28
N ASP A 465 -35.67 11.16 -14.26
CA ASP A 465 -35.60 12.15 -13.17
C ASP A 465 -34.99 11.66 -11.84
N VAL A 466 -34.45 10.43 -11.76
CA VAL A 466 -33.70 9.97 -10.58
C VAL A 466 -32.34 10.68 -10.50
N LEU A 467 -31.59 10.70 -11.61
CA LEU A 467 -30.32 11.41 -11.70
C LEU A 467 -30.56 12.92 -11.75
N PRO A 468 -29.82 13.73 -10.95
CA PRO A 468 -30.04 15.16 -10.89
C PRO A 468 -29.55 15.87 -12.17
N LYS A 469 -30.26 16.93 -12.57
CA LYS A 469 -29.96 17.74 -13.77
C LYS A 469 -28.64 18.52 -13.72
N SER A 470 -27.93 18.48 -12.59
CA SER A 470 -26.61 19.08 -12.40
C SER A 470 -25.46 18.10 -12.64
N LEU A 471 -25.76 16.80 -12.78
CA LEU A 471 -24.75 15.75 -12.86
C LEU A 471 -23.92 15.90 -14.15
N LYS A 472 -22.60 15.90 -14.00
CA LYS A 472 -21.62 16.04 -15.07
C LYS A 472 -20.81 14.77 -15.29
N SER A 473 -20.56 13.99 -14.24
CA SER A 473 -19.83 12.72 -14.32
C SER A 473 -20.65 11.60 -13.70
N LEU A 474 -20.74 10.47 -14.39
CA LEU A 474 -21.36 9.25 -13.91
C LEU A 474 -20.47 8.05 -14.26
N GLU A 475 -20.15 7.26 -13.26
CA GLU A 475 -19.40 6.02 -13.40
C GLU A 475 -20.20 4.86 -12.81
N PHE A 476 -20.38 3.82 -13.61
CA PHE A 476 -20.91 2.53 -13.18
C PHE A 476 -19.76 1.56 -12.93
N GLY A 477 -19.93 0.69 -11.93
CA GLY A 477 -19.04 -0.44 -11.69
C GLY A 477 -19.27 -1.59 -12.66
N ASP A 478 -18.56 -2.69 -12.41
CA ASP A 478 -18.37 -3.77 -13.37
C ASP A 478 -19.63 -4.57 -13.67
N GLU A 479 -20.54 -4.80 -12.71
CA GLU A 479 -21.72 -5.63 -12.91
C GLU A 479 -22.91 -4.89 -13.55
N PHE A 480 -22.82 -3.58 -13.78
CA PHE A 480 -23.95 -2.82 -14.31
C PHE A 480 -24.30 -3.24 -15.75
N ASN A 481 -25.48 -3.82 -15.93
CA ASN A 481 -25.92 -4.31 -17.25
C ASN A 481 -27.41 -4.02 -17.52
N GLN A 482 -27.92 -2.88 -17.06
CA GLN A 482 -29.31 -2.45 -17.29
C GLN A 482 -29.44 -1.54 -18.51
N THR A 483 -30.58 -1.60 -19.20
CA THR A 483 -30.89 -0.71 -20.33
C THR A 483 -31.10 0.73 -19.89
N LEU A 484 -30.65 1.71 -20.69
CA LEU A 484 -30.79 3.14 -20.40
C LEU A 484 -31.81 3.81 -21.32
N ALA A 485 -33.06 3.91 -20.87
CA ALA A 485 -34.10 4.56 -21.66
C ALA A 485 -33.79 6.05 -21.94
N VAL A 486 -34.29 6.56 -23.07
CA VAL A 486 -34.13 7.96 -23.49
C VAL A 486 -34.56 8.94 -22.38
N GLY A 487 -33.63 9.81 -21.99
CA GLY A 487 -33.84 10.84 -20.97
C GLY A 487 -33.63 10.39 -19.52
N VAL A 488 -33.16 9.15 -19.28
CA VAL A 488 -32.65 8.72 -17.96
C VAL A 488 -31.35 9.46 -17.64
N LEU A 489 -30.41 9.52 -18.59
CA LEU A 489 -29.18 10.30 -18.44
C LEU A 489 -29.49 11.81 -18.56
N PRO A 490 -28.99 12.66 -17.65
CA PRO A 490 -29.28 14.09 -17.67
C PRO A 490 -28.53 14.80 -18.81
N LYS A 491 -29.17 15.83 -19.38
CA LYS A 491 -28.60 16.65 -20.48
C LYS A 491 -27.37 17.48 -20.10
N SER A 492 -26.95 17.44 -18.84
CA SER A 492 -25.74 18.08 -18.32
C SER A 492 -24.54 17.14 -18.29
N LEU A 493 -24.74 15.84 -18.56
CA LEU A 493 -23.71 14.83 -18.39
C LEU A 493 -22.60 15.02 -19.43
N GLU A 494 -21.36 15.14 -18.96
CA GLU A 494 -20.17 15.38 -19.75
C GLU A 494 -19.26 14.13 -19.80
N SER A 495 -19.27 13.30 -18.76
CA SER A 495 -18.50 12.06 -18.67
C SER A 495 -19.38 10.88 -18.27
N LEU A 496 -19.22 9.76 -18.97
CA LEU A 496 -19.90 8.51 -18.69
C LEU A 496 -18.94 7.33 -18.84
N LYS A 497 -18.85 6.51 -17.79
CA LYS A 497 -18.08 5.26 -17.80
C LYS A 497 -18.97 4.09 -17.41
N PHE A 498 -18.85 3.00 -18.17
CA PHE A 498 -19.41 1.69 -17.85
C PHE A 498 -18.29 0.71 -17.55
N GLY A 499 -18.52 -0.20 -16.61
CA GLY A 499 -17.64 -1.33 -16.30
C GLY A 499 -17.79 -2.51 -17.26
N ASP A 500 -17.23 -3.65 -16.85
CA ASP A 500 -16.98 -4.82 -17.71
C ASP A 500 -18.23 -5.56 -18.24
N GLU A 501 -19.30 -5.68 -17.47
CA GLU A 501 -20.48 -6.48 -17.85
C GLU A 501 -21.53 -5.69 -18.66
N PHE A 502 -21.32 -4.39 -18.90
CA PHE A 502 -22.27 -3.59 -19.66
C PHE A 502 -22.33 -4.03 -21.12
N ASN A 503 -23.38 -4.76 -21.49
CA ASN A 503 -23.55 -5.27 -22.85
C ASN A 503 -24.98 -5.10 -23.37
N GLN A 504 -25.58 -3.94 -23.08
CA GLN A 504 -26.86 -3.52 -23.65
C GLN A 504 -26.65 -2.74 -24.96
N ILE A 505 -27.59 -2.85 -25.89
CA ILE A 505 -27.55 -2.10 -27.14
C ILE A 505 -27.86 -0.63 -26.85
N LEU A 506 -26.93 0.25 -27.21
CA LEU A 506 -27.13 1.70 -27.16
C LEU A 506 -27.91 2.19 -28.38
N SER A 507 -29.00 2.91 -28.14
CA SER A 507 -29.89 3.46 -29.16
C SER A 507 -29.76 4.99 -29.28
N LYS A 508 -30.16 5.52 -30.44
CA LYS A 508 -30.15 6.97 -30.72
C LYS A 508 -30.93 7.75 -29.66
N GLY A 509 -30.26 8.71 -29.03
CA GLY A 509 -30.85 9.63 -28.05
C GLY A 509 -30.80 9.16 -26.59
N GLU A 510 -30.28 7.96 -26.30
CA GLU A 510 -30.03 7.50 -24.93
C GLU A 510 -28.82 8.22 -24.32
N LEU A 511 -27.76 8.42 -25.11
CA LEU A 511 -26.60 9.22 -24.75
C LEU A 511 -26.90 10.72 -24.97
N PRO A 512 -26.63 11.60 -24.00
CA PRO A 512 -26.90 13.03 -24.12
C PRO A 512 -25.88 13.75 -25.02
N GLU A 513 -26.34 14.76 -25.78
CA GLU A 513 -25.47 15.56 -26.68
C GLU A 513 -24.38 16.38 -25.97
N SER A 514 -24.48 16.56 -24.65
CA SER A 514 -23.46 17.21 -23.82
C SER A 514 -22.23 16.34 -23.57
N LEU A 515 -22.30 15.03 -23.86
CA LEU A 515 -21.27 14.07 -23.51
C LEU A 515 -19.97 14.37 -24.27
N LYS A 516 -18.86 14.45 -23.52
CA LYS A 516 -17.50 14.71 -24.01
C LYS A 516 -16.64 13.46 -23.93
N THR A 517 -16.80 12.64 -22.90
CA THR A 517 -16.03 11.42 -22.67
C THR A 517 -16.99 10.24 -22.49
N LEU A 518 -16.73 9.16 -23.23
CA LEU A 518 -17.45 7.90 -23.10
C LEU A 518 -16.43 6.76 -22.99
N GLU A 519 -16.55 5.99 -21.93
CA GLU A 519 -15.73 4.80 -21.70
C GLU A 519 -16.63 3.58 -21.56
N LEU A 520 -16.34 2.57 -22.37
CA LEU A 520 -17.00 1.27 -22.40
C LEU A 520 -15.91 0.22 -22.28
N GLN A 521 -15.87 -0.54 -21.18
CA GLN A 521 -14.85 -1.58 -21.05
C GLN A 521 -15.06 -2.66 -22.12
N VAL A 522 -16.18 -3.38 -22.08
CA VAL A 522 -16.49 -4.44 -23.04
C VAL A 522 -17.76 -4.09 -23.79
N TYR A 523 -17.70 -3.99 -25.12
CA TYR A 523 -18.89 -3.74 -25.94
C TYR A 523 -18.94 -4.70 -27.13
N LYS A 524 -19.91 -5.61 -27.12
CA LYS A 524 -20.03 -6.70 -28.12
C LYS A 524 -21.04 -6.40 -29.23
N HIS A 525 -21.75 -5.27 -29.15
CA HIS A 525 -22.76 -4.89 -30.12
C HIS A 525 -22.21 -3.94 -31.18
N LYS A 526 -22.84 -3.96 -32.34
CA LYS A 526 -22.51 -3.02 -33.42
C LYS A 526 -23.02 -1.63 -33.04
N ILE A 527 -22.18 -0.61 -33.20
CA ILE A 527 -22.57 0.77 -32.97
C ILE A 527 -23.20 1.33 -34.25
N GLU A 528 -24.48 1.67 -34.19
CA GLU A 528 -25.18 2.27 -35.33
C GLU A 528 -24.86 3.76 -35.52
N ARG A 529 -25.11 4.27 -36.72
CA ARG A 529 -24.97 5.71 -37.01
C ARG A 529 -25.91 6.52 -36.11
N GLU A 530 -25.44 7.70 -35.70
CA GLU A 530 -26.19 8.64 -34.85
C GLU A 530 -26.46 8.16 -33.42
N VAL A 531 -25.93 7.01 -32.99
CA VAL A 531 -25.97 6.57 -31.59
C VAL A 531 -25.00 7.39 -30.72
N LEU A 532 -23.77 7.59 -31.21
CA LEU A 532 -22.76 8.37 -30.51
C LEU A 532 -23.03 9.89 -30.67
N PRO A 533 -23.00 10.68 -29.57
CA PRO A 533 -23.17 12.13 -29.61
C PRO A 533 -22.16 12.84 -30.50
N GLN A 534 -22.59 13.87 -31.23
CA GLN A 534 -21.72 14.51 -32.24
C GLN A 534 -20.53 15.26 -31.64
N HIS A 535 -20.67 15.76 -30.41
CA HIS A 535 -19.68 16.56 -29.71
C HIS A 535 -18.73 15.77 -28.80
N LEU A 536 -18.82 14.43 -28.84
CA LEU A 536 -17.91 13.54 -28.12
C LEU A 536 -16.45 13.83 -28.52
N ARG A 537 -15.58 13.95 -27.53
CA ARG A 537 -14.15 14.27 -27.69
C ARG A 537 -13.27 13.05 -27.45
N GLU A 538 -13.65 12.23 -26.48
CA GLU A 538 -12.89 11.03 -26.10
C GLU A 538 -13.82 9.83 -26.08
N LEU A 539 -13.37 8.76 -26.72
CA LEU A 539 -14.08 7.50 -26.80
C LEU A 539 -13.10 6.36 -26.53
N ASN A 540 -13.32 5.64 -25.45
CA ASN A 540 -12.48 4.54 -25.03
C ASN A 540 -13.26 3.24 -25.06
N PHE A 541 -12.74 2.27 -25.80
CA PHE A 541 -13.13 0.87 -25.72
C PHE A 541 -11.94 0.06 -25.22
N ASN A 542 -12.07 -0.65 -24.11
CA ASN A 542 -11.06 -1.64 -23.75
C ASN A 542 -11.19 -2.87 -24.67
N LEU A 543 -12.42 -3.29 -25.00
CA LEU A 543 -12.73 -4.34 -25.96
C LEU A 543 -13.95 -3.96 -26.79
N LEU A 544 -13.77 -3.86 -28.11
CA LEU A 544 -14.85 -3.67 -29.08
C LEU A 544 -14.85 -4.84 -30.07
N ASP A 545 -15.84 -5.72 -29.97
CA ASP A 545 -15.90 -6.98 -30.75
C ASP A 545 -16.55 -6.82 -32.13
N GLN A 546 -16.96 -5.61 -32.50
CA GLN A 546 -17.64 -5.34 -33.77
C GLN A 546 -16.90 -4.29 -34.59
N PRO A 547 -16.91 -4.39 -35.93
CA PRO A 547 -16.23 -3.44 -36.79
C PRO A 547 -16.88 -2.05 -36.74
N LEU A 548 -16.05 -1.02 -36.82
CA LEU A 548 -16.49 0.38 -36.94
C LEU A 548 -16.81 0.72 -38.39
N ASP A 549 -18.07 1.04 -38.67
CA ASP A 549 -18.52 1.46 -39.99
C ASP A 549 -18.24 2.95 -40.27
N LYS A 550 -18.12 3.29 -41.56
CA LYS A 550 -18.00 4.69 -42.01
C LYS A 550 -19.18 5.53 -41.51
N GLY A 551 -18.86 6.63 -40.83
CA GLY A 551 -19.83 7.60 -40.31
C GLY A 551 -20.41 7.26 -38.93
N VAL A 552 -19.93 6.20 -38.26
CA VAL A 552 -20.30 5.87 -36.87
C VAL A 552 -19.57 6.78 -35.88
N LEU A 553 -18.26 6.97 -36.06
CA LEU A 553 -17.47 7.82 -35.16
C LEU A 553 -17.87 9.30 -35.29
N PRO A 554 -18.04 10.03 -34.17
CA PRO A 554 -18.41 11.44 -34.18
C PRO A 554 -17.40 12.33 -34.90
N ARG A 555 -17.90 13.34 -35.61
CA ARG A 555 -17.07 14.25 -36.43
C ARG A 555 -16.10 15.14 -35.65
N PHE A 556 -16.29 15.28 -34.33
CA PHE A 556 -15.48 16.12 -33.45
C PHE A 556 -14.59 15.33 -32.50
N LEU A 557 -14.54 14.00 -32.66
CA LEU A 557 -13.74 13.09 -31.84
C LEU A 557 -12.25 13.43 -31.98
N GLN A 558 -11.58 13.57 -30.85
CA GLN A 558 -10.16 13.92 -30.76
C GLN A 558 -9.32 12.73 -30.29
N ASN A 559 -9.82 11.97 -29.33
CA ASN A 559 -9.12 10.84 -28.73
C ASN A 559 -9.94 9.55 -28.90
N LEU A 560 -9.33 8.53 -29.48
CA LEU A 560 -9.93 7.21 -29.64
C LEU A 560 -8.98 6.16 -29.07
N CYS A 561 -9.44 5.38 -28.10
CA CYS A 561 -8.74 4.20 -27.60
C CYS A 561 -9.53 2.94 -27.96
N LEU A 562 -8.82 1.94 -28.48
CA LEU A 562 -9.32 0.63 -28.90
C LEU A 562 -8.38 -0.44 -28.35
N GLY A 563 -8.65 -0.98 -27.15
CA GLY A 563 -7.74 -1.86 -26.41
C GLY A 563 -7.65 -3.32 -26.90
N SER A 564 -8.71 -3.85 -27.50
CA SER A 564 -8.76 -5.24 -28.01
C SER A 564 -9.60 -5.26 -29.29
N TYR A 565 -9.13 -4.57 -30.32
CA TYR A 565 -9.87 -4.38 -31.56
C TYR A 565 -9.28 -5.21 -32.70
N LYS A 566 -9.98 -6.28 -33.07
CA LYS A 566 -9.53 -7.31 -34.02
C LYS A 566 -9.93 -7.04 -35.48
N HIS A 567 -10.60 -5.92 -35.75
CA HIS A 567 -11.17 -5.61 -37.06
C HIS A 567 -10.33 -4.60 -37.82
N MET A 568 -10.35 -4.68 -39.15
CA MET A 568 -9.71 -3.68 -40.01
C MET A 568 -10.43 -2.32 -39.90
N ILE A 569 -9.68 -1.24 -39.78
CA ILE A 569 -10.21 0.12 -39.90
C ILE A 569 -10.31 0.46 -41.39
N GLY A 570 -11.55 0.59 -41.89
CA GLY A 570 -11.86 0.84 -43.30
C GLY A 570 -11.86 2.32 -43.72
N VAL A 571 -11.76 2.59 -45.03
CA VAL A 571 -11.52 3.95 -45.57
C VAL A 571 -12.61 4.94 -45.15
N GLY A 572 -12.19 6.01 -44.47
CA GLY A 572 -13.06 7.08 -44.00
C GLY A 572 -13.83 6.75 -42.71
N VAL A 573 -13.45 5.69 -41.99
CA VAL A 573 -13.96 5.40 -40.63
C VAL A 573 -13.45 6.42 -39.63
N LEU A 574 -12.14 6.71 -39.63
CA LEU A 574 -11.54 7.68 -38.71
C LEU A 574 -11.95 9.12 -39.10
N PRO A 575 -12.47 9.93 -38.14
CA PRO A 575 -12.85 11.30 -38.42
C PRO A 575 -11.63 12.20 -38.63
N SER A 576 -11.78 13.23 -39.47
CA SER A 576 -10.69 14.16 -39.80
C SER A 576 -10.24 15.06 -38.64
N SER A 577 -10.93 15.01 -37.50
CA SER A 577 -10.59 15.74 -36.27
C SER A 577 -9.70 14.96 -35.32
N LEU A 578 -9.48 13.66 -35.56
CA LEU A 578 -8.81 12.76 -34.63
C LEU A 578 -7.34 13.18 -34.43
N GLN A 579 -6.95 13.37 -33.18
CA GLN A 579 -5.61 13.81 -32.76
C GLN A 579 -4.83 12.66 -32.11
N ARG A 580 -5.49 11.83 -31.30
CA ARG A 580 -4.87 10.67 -30.65
C ARG A 580 -5.61 9.40 -30.99
N LEU A 581 -4.85 8.38 -31.37
CA LEU A 581 -5.35 7.03 -31.59
C LEU A 581 -4.49 6.05 -30.80
N SER A 582 -5.12 5.25 -29.96
CA SER A 582 -4.48 4.13 -29.29
C SER A 582 -5.18 2.84 -29.72
N ILE A 583 -4.45 1.91 -30.32
CA ILE A 583 -4.97 0.62 -30.77
C ILE A 583 -4.10 -0.49 -30.21
N PHE A 584 -4.73 -1.40 -29.48
CA PHE A 584 -4.11 -2.59 -28.94
C PHE A 584 -4.87 -3.83 -29.44
N ASP A 585 -4.13 -4.87 -29.85
CA ASP A 585 -4.72 -6.10 -30.43
C ASP A 585 -3.83 -7.34 -30.19
N GLN A 586 -4.44 -8.51 -30.01
CA GLN A 586 -3.77 -9.81 -29.99
C GLN A 586 -3.09 -10.16 -31.32
N CYS A 587 -3.59 -9.62 -32.44
CA CYS A 587 -3.14 -9.96 -33.79
C CYS A 587 -2.97 -8.71 -34.67
N LEU A 588 -2.07 -7.80 -34.29
CA LEU A 588 -1.53 -6.81 -35.23
C LEU A 588 -0.90 -7.56 -36.41
N THR A 589 -1.64 -7.66 -37.51
CA THR A 589 -1.18 -8.21 -38.79
C THR A 589 -1.29 -7.11 -39.85
N LYS A 590 -0.54 -7.28 -40.96
CA LYS A 590 -0.42 -6.50 -42.21
C LYS A 590 -1.63 -5.70 -42.74
N THR A 591 -2.80 -5.84 -42.16
CA THR A 591 -4.10 -5.43 -42.71
C THR A 591 -4.92 -4.50 -41.82
N ASN A 592 -4.47 -4.12 -40.60
CA ASN A 592 -5.37 -3.41 -39.66
C ASN A 592 -5.71 -1.96 -40.05
N PHE A 593 -4.88 -1.30 -40.87
CA PHE A 593 -5.19 0.02 -41.44
C PHE A 593 -5.38 -0.10 -42.96
N GLY A 594 -6.62 -0.14 -43.42
CA GLY A 594 -6.93 -0.08 -44.86
C GLY A 594 -6.92 1.34 -45.44
N THR A 595 -6.37 2.34 -44.73
CA THR A 595 -6.66 3.77 -44.98
C THR A 595 -5.54 4.68 -44.48
N PRO A 596 -5.29 5.83 -45.15
CA PRO A 596 -4.43 6.87 -44.62
C PRO A 596 -4.96 7.45 -43.29
N LEU A 597 -4.07 7.66 -42.34
CA LEU A 597 -4.40 8.30 -41.06
C LEU A 597 -4.83 9.78 -41.26
N PRO A 598 -5.69 10.34 -40.38
CA PRO A 598 -6.11 11.75 -40.46
C PRO A 598 -4.95 12.74 -40.35
N LYS A 599 -4.94 13.80 -41.17
CA LYS A 599 -3.91 14.87 -41.12
C LYS A 599 -3.80 15.56 -39.76
N SER A 600 -4.85 15.55 -38.94
CA SER A 600 -4.87 16.13 -37.59
C SER A 600 -4.15 15.28 -36.54
N MET A 601 -3.72 14.06 -36.87
CA MET A 601 -3.18 13.12 -35.89
C MET A 601 -1.83 13.60 -35.35
N GLU A 602 -1.75 13.70 -34.02
CA GLU A 602 -0.58 14.15 -33.26
C GLU A 602 0.07 13.00 -32.48
N SER A 603 -0.70 11.97 -32.10
CA SER A 603 -0.20 10.84 -31.33
C SER A 603 -0.83 9.53 -31.78
N LEU A 604 0.01 8.52 -31.98
CA LEU A 604 -0.40 7.17 -32.34
C LEU A 604 0.26 6.17 -31.39
N PHE A 605 -0.55 5.34 -30.73
CA PHE A 605 -0.09 4.26 -29.88
C PHE A 605 -0.57 2.95 -30.47
N ILE A 606 0.36 2.04 -30.74
CA ILE A 606 0.05 0.71 -31.28
C ILE A 606 0.71 -0.31 -30.38
N GLY A 607 -0.03 -1.32 -29.95
CA GLY A 607 0.51 -2.34 -29.05
C GLY A 607 -0.15 -3.69 -29.21
N ARG A 608 0.50 -4.73 -28.68
CA ARG A 608 -0.16 -6.04 -28.57
C ARG A 608 -0.92 -6.17 -27.26
N TYR A 609 -2.13 -6.70 -27.32
CA TYR A 609 -2.91 -7.05 -26.14
C TYR A 609 -2.74 -8.55 -25.86
N GLN A 610 -2.19 -8.92 -24.71
CA GLN A 610 -2.08 -10.33 -24.28
C GLN A 610 -2.76 -10.44 -22.91
N PRO A 611 -3.95 -11.08 -22.82
CA PRO A 611 -4.72 -11.13 -21.57
C PRO A 611 -4.34 -12.27 -20.63
N ASP A 612 -3.34 -13.10 -20.96
CA ASP A 612 -3.04 -14.30 -20.19
C ASP A 612 -1.54 -14.65 -20.29
N SER A 613 -0.84 -14.61 -19.15
CA SER A 613 0.61 -14.89 -19.02
C SER A 613 0.95 -16.39 -19.10
N SER A 614 -0.03 -17.25 -19.40
CA SER A 614 0.11 -18.71 -19.31
C SER A 614 0.34 -19.46 -20.64
N LYS A 615 0.39 -18.79 -21.80
CA LYS A 615 0.66 -19.44 -23.10
C LYS A 615 1.68 -18.68 -23.94
N GLU A 616 2.95 -19.10 -23.83
CA GLU A 616 3.99 -18.78 -24.80
C GLU A 616 3.78 -19.59 -26.10
N ASP A 617 2.95 -19.09 -27.02
CA ASP A 617 2.98 -19.61 -28.39
C ASP A 617 4.11 -18.92 -29.17
N ASN A 618 5.18 -19.68 -29.42
CA ASN A 618 6.30 -19.35 -30.31
C ASN A 618 5.81 -19.21 -31.76
N MET A 619 5.28 -18.05 -32.12
CA MET A 619 5.03 -17.66 -33.50
C MET A 619 5.95 -16.48 -33.85
N ASN A 620 6.74 -16.63 -34.92
CA ASN A 620 7.51 -15.53 -35.51
C ASN A 620 6.53 -14.50 -36.07
N PHE A 621 6.38 -13.35 -35.42
CA PHE A 621 5.45 -12.32 -35.85
C PHE A 621 6.17 -11.06 -36.38
N HIS A 622 5.63 -10.46 -37.44
CA HIS A 622 6.07 -9.19 -38.04
C HIS A 622 5.96 -8.00 -37.06
N SER A 623 6.81 -6.98 -37.24
CA SER A 623 6.86 -5.79 -36.41
C SER A 623 5.67 -4.87 -36.67
N PRO A 624 4.95 -4.36 -35.63
CA PRO A 624 3.92 -3.33 -35.78
C PRO A 624 4.37 -2.08 -36.53
N LEU A 625 5.68 -1.81 -36.54
CA LEU A 625 6.29 -0.69 -37.25
C LEU A 625 6.28 -0.92 -38.78
N ASP A 626 6.51 -2.15 -39.24
CA ASP A 626 6.51 -2.49 -40.66
C ASP A 626 5.10 -2.31 -41.26
N ASP A 627 4.08 -2.72 -40.52
CA ASP A 627 2.68 -2.59 -40.93
C ASP A 627 2.23 -1.12 -41.01
N LEU A 628 2.75 -0.25 -40.13
CA LEU A 628 2.48 1.19 -40.14
C LEU A 628 3.16 1.92 -41.32
N ILE A 629 4.39 1.51 -41.66
CA ILE A 629 5.14 2.02 -42.81
C ILE A 629 4.41 1.66 -44.12
N GLU A 630 3.94 0.42 -44.22
CA GLU A 630 3.23 -0.09 -45.40
C GLU A 630 1.83 0.53 -45.57
N ALA A 631 1.09 0.78 -44.47
CA ALA A 631 -0.24 1.41 -44.53
C ALA A 631 -0.23 2.86 -45.06
N ASN A 632 0.90 3.54 -44.98
CA ASN A 632 1.09 4.90 -45.52
C ASN A 632 1.73 4.91 -46.93
N ARG A 633 1.73 3.77 -47.62
CA ARG A 633 2.21 3.62 -49.00
C ARG A 633 1.23 4.31 -49.97
N THR A 634 1.73 5.28 -50.74
CA THR A 634 0.96 5.92 -51.82
C THR A 634 1.55 5.57 -53.19
N GLU A 635 0.71 5.07 -54.10
CA GLU A 635 1.07 4.83 -55.50
C GLU A 635 1.05 6.16 -56.29
N LEU A 636 2.20 6.56 -56.82
CA LEU A 636 2.29 7.63 -57.80
C LEU A 636 2.06 7.03 -59.19
N THR A 637 0.88 7.25 -59.77
CA THR A 637 0.63 6.84 -61.16
C THR A 637 1.30 7.82 -62.13
N SER A 638 2.51 7.49 -62.57
CA SER A 638 3.05 7.96 -63.86
C SER A 638 3.90 6.87 -64.50
N THR A 639 3.70 6.71 -65.81
CA THR A 639 4.20 5.64 -66.67
C THR A 639 5.68 5.29 -66.47
N SER A 640 5.95 3.97 -66.42
CA SER A 640 7.27 3.31 -66.43
C SER A 640 8.20 3.56 -65.24
N SER A 641 7.73 3.25 -64.02
CA SER A 641 8.47 2.64 -62.89
C SER A 641 7.68 2.88 -61.61
N SER A 642 7.35 1.83 -60.86
CA SER A 642 6.60 1.94 -59.61
C SER A 642 7.48 2.62 -58.54
N HIS A 643 7.37 3.94 -58.41
CA HIS A 643 7.96 4.72 -57.32
C HIS A 643 6.94 4.80 -56.17
N TYR A 644 7.34 4.32 -54.99
CA TYR A 644 6.53 4.39 -53.77
C TYR A 644 7.02 5.56 -52.91
N SER A 645 6.09 6.37 -52.42
CA SER A 645 6.34 7.42 -51.42
C SER A 645 5.76 6.96 -50.09
N TYR A 646 6.63 6.88 -49.07
CA TYR A 646 6.24 6.68 -47.67
C TYR A 646 6.19 8.04 -47.01
N LYS A 647 5.00 8.56 -46.71
CA LYS A 647 4.84 9.87 -46.09
C LYS A 647 4.19 9.71 -44.74
N PHE A 648 4.98 9.75 -43.68
CA PHE A 648 4.44 9.89 -42.33
C PHE A 648 3.67 11.21 -42.23
N LEU A 649 2.59 11.20 -41.45
CA LEU A 649 1.74 12.37 -41.29
C LEU A 649 2.55 13.54 -40.73
N SER A 650 2.42 14.71 -41.37
CA SER A 650 3.30 15.83 -41.04
C SER A 650 3.12 16.41 -39.64
N ASN A 651 2.02 16.06 -38.99
CA ASN A 651 1.63 16.55 -37.67
C ASN A 651 1.85 15.52 -36.56
N LEU A 652 2.29 14.30 -36.88
CA LEU A 652 2.50 13.24 -35.89
C LEU A 652 3.74 13.55 -35.04
N LYS A 653 3.54 13.74 -33.73
CA LYS A 653 4.58 14.10 -32.75
C LYS A 653 5.04 12.89 -31.93
N ILE A 654 4.12 11.99 -31.60
CA ILE A 654 4.35 10.85 -30.71
C ILE A 654 3.93 9.57 -31.40
N LEU A 655 4.83 8.58 -31.43
CA LEU A 655 4.58 7.21 -31.85
C LEU A 655 4.98 6.26 -30.72
N GLY A 656 4.03 5.77 -29.95
CA GLY A 656 4.27 4.75 -28.94
C GLY A 656 4.04 3.34 -29.50
N ILE A 657 5.02 2.46 -29.31
CA ILE A 657 4.90 1.03 -29.66
C ILE A 657 5.03 0.22 -28.37
N TYR A 658 3.99 -0.55 -28.05
CA TYR A 658 3.98 -1.43 -26.88
C TYR A 658 4.26 -2.86 -27.32
N LEU A 659 5.37 -3.42 -26.85
CA LEU A 659 5.77 -4.81 -27.06
C LEU A 659 5.45 -5.63 -25.80
N GLY A 660 4.18 -5.65 -25.37
CA GLY A 660 3.73 -6.37 -24.17
C GLY A 660 2.30 -6.02 -23.76
N GLY A 661 1.61 -6.95 -23.09
CA GLY A 661 0.19 -6.84 -22.69
C GLY A 661 -0.10 -5.78 -21.63
N PHE A 662 -1.39 -5.48 -21.43
CA PHE A 662 -1.89 -4.31 -20.67
C PHE A 662 -1.91 -4.47 -19.13
N PHE A 663 -1.64 -5.68 -18.59
CA PHE A 663 -1.94 -6.01 -17.18
C PHE A 663 -0.78 -6.56 -16.33
N ASP A 664 0.45 -6.68 -16.85
CA ASP A 664 1.60 -7.14 -16.05
C ASP A 664 2.66 -6.02 -15.91
N ASP A 665 3.07 -5.75 -14.67
CA ASP A 665 3.99 -4.67 -14.21
C ASP A 665 5.44 -4.75 -14.77
N LEU A 666 5.70 -5.55 -15.81
CA LEU A 666 7.05 -5.93 -16.23
C LEU A 666 7.27 -5.88 -17.75
N HIS A 667 6.99 -4.77 -18.48
CA HIS A 667 7.28 -4.77 -19.94
C HIS A 667 7.85 -3.47 -20.54
N GLU A 668 8.70 -3.68 -21.55
CA GLU A 668 9.43 -2.68 -22.32
C GLU A 668 8.47 -1.81 -23.15
N LYS A 669 8.33 -0.55 -22.73
CA LYS A 669 7.62 0.49 -23.46
C LYS A 669 8.59 1.18 -24.41
N PHE A 670 8.33 1.12 -25.72
CA PHE A 670 9.08 1.92 -26.69
C PHE A 670 8.28 3.17 -27.03
N GLU A 671 8.65 4.31 -26.44
CA GLU A 671 8.13 5.61 -26.87
C GLU A 671 9.07 6.22 -27.89
N GLY A 672 8.68 6.13 -29.17
CA GLY A 672 9.29 6.90 -30.24
C GLY A 672 8.71 8.32 -30.26
N LEU A 673 9.53 9.32 -29.99
CA LEU A 673 9.20 10.68 -30.40
C LEU A 673 9.54 10.79 -31.89
N ILE A 674 8.53 11.15 -32.69
CA ILE A 674 8.79 11.54 -34.07
C ILE A 674 9.22 13.00 -34.00
N LEU A 675 10.53 13.21 -34.04
CA LEU A 675 11.11 14.53 -34.10
C LEU A 675 11.03 14.99 -35.56
N THR A 676 10.43 16.14 -35.79
CA THR A 676 10.62 16.84 -37.05
C THR A 676 12.05 17.38 -37.09
N SER A 677 12.65 17.53 -38.26
CA SER A 677 13.97 18.18 -38.39
C SER A 677 13.95 19.69 -38.12
N SER A 678 12.99 20.19 -37.32
CA SER A 678 12.85 21.60 -36.98
C SER A 678 13.84 22.01 -35.88
N ASP A 679 14.22 23.29 -35.88
CA ASP A 679 15.11 23.86 -34.86
C ASP A 679 14.56 23.69 -33.42
N ASP A 680 13.23 23.65 -33.26
CA ASP A 680 12.57 23.43 -31.97
C ASP A 680 12.82 22.02 -31.43
N SER A 681 12.76 21.00 -32.29
CA SER A 681 13.01 19.60 -31.93
C SER A 681 14.47 19.35 -31.56
N LEU A 682 15.41 19.93 -32.32
CA LEU A 682 16.84 19.87 -32.01
C LEU A 682 17.19 20.65 -30.73
N SER A 683 16.51 21.77 -30.48
CA SER A 683 16.68 22.57 -29.25
C SER A 683 16.18 21.81 -28.03
N PHE A 684 15.04 21.12 -28.12
CA PHE A 684 14.51 20.27 -27.05
C PHE A 684 15.47 19.13 -26.68
N ILE A 685 15.99 18.38 -27.67
CA ILE A 685 16.95 17.29 -27.39
C ILE A 685 18.25 17.86 -26.78
N LYS A 686 18.73 19.00 -27.26
CA LYS A 686 19.91 19.65 -26.71
C LYS A 686 19.70 20.12 -25.27
N GLU A 687 18.51 20.58 -24.94
CA GLU A 687 18.14 21.08 -23.61
C GLU A 687 17.96 19.93 -22.60
N PHE A 688 17.24 18.87 -22.98
CA PHE A 688 16.83 17.82 -22.05
C PHE A 688 17.71 16.55 -22.13
N TYR A 689 18.40 16.30 -23.24
CA TYR A 689 19.26 15.12 -23.47
C TYR A 689 20.59 15.49 -24.16
N PRO A 690 21.41 16.35 -23.51
CA PRO A 690 22.60 16.94 -24.13
C PRO A 690 23.67 15.92 -24.55
N GLU A 691 23.80 14.80 -23.83
CA GLU A 691 24.74 13.73 -24.20
C GLU A 691 24.33 13.02 -25.48
N TYR A 692 23.05 12.70 -25.66
CA TYR A 692 22.54 12.08 -26.89
C TYR A 692 22.71 13.01 -28.09
N TYR A 693 22.37 14.29 -27.91
CA TYR A 693 22.56 15.34 -28.92
C TYR A 693 24.01 15.41 -29.43
N SER A 694 24.96 15.31 -28.49
CA SER A 694 26.39 15.43 -28.76
C SER A 694 26.99 14.16 -29.35
N THR A 695 26.64 12.99 -28.80
CA THR A 695 27.17 11.68 -29.22
C THR A 695 26.76 11.29 -30.63
N HIS A 696 25.57 11.71 -31.07
CA HIS A 696 25.03 11.38 -32.39
C HIS A 696 25.18 12.52 -33.42
N ASN A 697 25.94 13.58 -33.09
CA ASN A 697 26.22 14.72 -33.97
C ASN A 697 24.95 15.33 -34.61
N LEU A 698 23.89 15.48 -33.82
CA LEU A 698 22.57 15.90 -34.33
C LEU A 698 22.57 17.33 -34.90
N SER A 699 23.59 18.14 -34.61
CA SER A 699 23.81 19.45 -35.22
C SER A 699 24.04 19.41 -36.75
N ASN A 700 24.48 18.27 -37.30
CA ASN A 700 24.81 18.13 -38.72
C ASN A 700 23.60 17.81 -39.61
N PHE A 701 22.43 17.54 -39.02
CA PHE A 701 21.20 17.23 -39.76
C PHE A 701 20.52 18.45 -40.39
N ARG A 702 21.10 19.66 -40.26
CA ARG A 702 20.59 20.90 -40.86
C ARG A 702 20.66 20.92 -42.40
N ASP A 703 21.60 20.18 -43.02
CA ASP A 703 21.98 20.41 -44.43
C ASP A 703 22.17 19.12 -45.26
N CYS A 704 21.18 18.23 -45.36
CA CYS A 704 21.30 17.03 -46.22
C CYS A 704 20.27 16.96 -47.35
N SER A 705 20.65 17.46 -48.53
CA SER A 705 20.04 17.11 -49.81
C SER A 705 20.52 15.72 -50.30
N THR A 706 19.59 14.95 -50.89
CA THR A 706 19.70 13.78 -51.81
C THR A 706 20.86 12.79 -51.73
N ASP A 707 20.57 11.48 -51.62
CA ASP A 707 21.43 10.40 -52.10
C ASP A 707 20.53 9.28 -52.64
N SER A 708 20.78 8.87 -53.87
CA SER A 708 19.91 8.03 -54.70
C SER A 708 20.30 6.54 -54.69
N GLN A 709 21.17 6.09 -53.79
CA GLN A 709 21.74 4.73 -53.86
C GLN A 709 21.45 3.79 -52.69
N ASN A 710 20.90 4.24 -51.55
CA ASN A 710 20.86 3.39 -50.34
C ASN A 710 19.48 3.03 -49.77
N HIS A 711 18.36 3.31 -50.44
CA HIS A 711 17.00 3.01 -49.92
C HIS A 711 16.75 3.45 -48.46
N GLN A 712 17.51 4.41 -47.94
CA GLN A 712 17.31 5.01 -46.63
C GLN A 712 16.43 6.26 -46.75
N ILE A 713 15.48 6.38 -45.83
CA ILE A 713 14.49 7.47 -45.77
C ILE A 713 15.23 8.81 -45.64
N LYS A 714 15.16 9.67 -46.67
CA LYS A 714 15.64 11.07 -46.62
C LYS A 714 14.46 12.04 -46.47
N GLY A 715 14.53 12.87 -45.43
CA GLY A 715 13.81 14.15 -45.33
C GLY A 715 12.48 14.10 -44.56
N GLU A 716 12.35 15.05 -43.62
CA GLU A 716 11.17 15.47 -42.83
C GLU A 716 11.00 14.93 -41.39
N TYR A 717 11.49 13.72 -41.03
CA TYR A 717 11.33 13.21 -39.65
C TYR A 717 12.53 12.36 -39.15
N ILE A 718 13.13 12.73 -38.02
CA ILE A 718 14.05 11.89 -37.23
C ILE A 718 13.20 11.18 -36.16
N THR A 719 13.13 9.85 -36.14
CA THR A 719 12.51 9.17 -34.99
C THR A 719 13.56 9.02 -33.89
N ALA A 720 13.43 9.73 -32.77
CA ALA A 720 14.20 9.42 -31.57
C ALA A 720 13.40 8.42 -30.73
N LEU A 721 13.94 7.22 -30.57
CA LEU A 721 13.45 6.31 -29.54
C LEU A 721 13.98 6.77 -28.19
N LEU A 722 13.08 7.23 -27.32
CA LEU A 722 13.37 7.32 -25.90
C LEU A 722 12.95 5.99 -25.27
N LEU A 723 13.95 5.21 -24.85
CA LEU A 723 13.72 4.09 -23.94
C LEU A 723 13.35 4.70 -22.57
N THR A 724 12.07 4.72 -22.22
CA THR A 724 11.67 5.06 -20.86
C THR A 724 11.94 3.85 -19.97
N THR A 725 12.94 3.94 -19.11
CA THR A 725 13.27 2.90 -18.13
C THR A 725 12.37 3.01 -16.90
N HIS A 726 11.87 1.87 -16.42
CA HIS A 726 11.96 1.56 -15.00
C HIS A 726 12.66 0.20 -14.83
N ILE A 727 13.72 0.23 -14.02
CA ILE A 727 14.61 -0.88 -13.64
C ILE A 727 13.85 -1.75 -12.63
N THR A 728 13.72 -3.07 -12.81
CA THR A 728 14.55 -4.08 -12.13
C THR A 728 14.18 -5.49 -12.62
N LEU A 729 15.13 -6.23 -13.23
CA LEU A 729 15.65 -7.52 -12.75
C LEU A 729 16.62 -8.11 -13.79
N GLU A 730 17.64 -8.74 -13.24
CA GLU A 730 18.90 -9.09 -13.86
C GLU A 730 18.81 -10.11 -15.01
N ASN A 731 19.76 -9.99 -15.94
CA ASN A 731 20.32 -11.07 -16.78
C ASN A 731 19.36 -11.83 -17.71
N LYS A 732 19.37 -11.47 -19.01
CA LYS A 732 19.67 -12.42 -20.12
C LYS A 732 19.87 -11.72 -21.47
N LYS A 733 21.14 -11.73 -21.90
CA LYS A 733 21.64 -11.92 -23.27
C LYS A 733 20.95 -11.17 -24.43
N SER A 734 21.58 -10.06 -24.80
CA SER A 734 22.00 -9.70 -26.17
C SER A 734 21.77 -10.79 -27.24
N LYS A 735 20.88 -10.50 -28.19
CA LYS A 735 21.10 -10.58 -29.65
C LYS A 735 19.84 -10.10 -30.38
N TYR A 736 20.05 -9.44 -31.52
CA TYR A 736 19.08 -8.82 -32.43
C TYR A 736 18.71 -7.37 -32.10
N PHE A 737 19.53 -6.43 -32.56
CA PHE A 737 19.10 -5.21 -33.26
C PHE A 737 20.33 -4.67 -34.02
N GLU A 738 20.30 -4.83 -35.34
CA GLU A 738 21.03 -4.02 -36.34
C GLU A 738 19.98 -3.19 -37.08
#